data_AF-B8MN28-F1
#
_entry.id   AF-B8MN28-F1
#
_cell.length_a   1.000
_cell.length_b   1.000
_cell.length_c   1.000
_cell.angle_alpha   90.00
_cell.angle_beta   90.00
_cell.angle_gamma   90.00
#
_symmetry.space_group_name_H-M   'P 1'
#
loop_
_entity.id
_entity.type
_entity.pdbx_description
1 polymer ?
#
loop_
_entity_poly.entity_id
_entity_poly.type
_entity_poly.pdbx_seq_one_letter_code
_entity_poly.pdbx_strand_id
1 'polypeptide(L)'
;MTKKEAFQIDGAENISLLSLLHLVPIQPRKNPSSCLSISQSYTYALPLDKERSLAGTLAFISSIRDDTDHIPAVCVVEEPNSNCMGILLAVNRVGFNDGTNILRDLKQGFDKIFHILAGRLDGECDASSTESEVFTAIVSMCTSRILSRLGLIPGRKRSRKSVKDSLSEAIDCTRRLGNGKNQHTKTVVLSFVTAAKDLIKLINSWCNHQTTARLENLVEGIHRLYQQQTIHETLRLIPNKDMDPSTRRSLVNMISKVARYRQATRFLVRTAKNFPMVRRARVETVILPQDAFQRFSFDEREPQLLSTVLRIAPNMNANNLSQIWHLLQTTETEATRRFSQQTKNTLYQAKIHAEVQLIFHCELQRLLKFPRVIASSKDACYLCNAFISMHGTAHAPRCHGRLYPGWRLPFIPHLSNLERRLNCYLETVIKDSLSAMLSKQKRIMFPFPQESTLLTLPTSASTLESIVPGLSPLSTRSENITSEDSHSSSAGSHVHGNHGHRLDIDSTGSIVDISVTEDIMGSDDLSLNGSSDSDVLAVDLLYPGTSLTKQMKSMSPLYTAGSLEVQIECDGRSRSANAPANGLVYTIEWLTAEAVKKSEGKCHSRCVIDVESLNGEASHIMCNENTLYIATRDSVIRLRFHSKAGCVE
;
A
#
# COMPACT_ATOMS: atom_id res chain seq x y z
N MET A 1 18.37 32.02 -25.47
CA MET A 1 17.71 30.82 -24.93
C MET A 1 17.27 29.89 -26.07
N THR A 2 17.72 28.63 -26.10
CA THR A 2 17.26 27.64 -27.08
C THR A 2 15.80 27.24 -26.80
N LYS A 3 15.04 26.78 -27.83
CA LYS A 3 13.66 26.30 -27.65
C LYS A 3 13.53 25.20 -26.58
N LYS A 4 14.61 24.44 -26.35
CA LYS A 4 14.62 23.36 -25.37
C LYS A 4 14.91 23.84 -23.95
N GLU A 5 15.79 24.83 -23.78
CA GLU A 5 15.94 25.51 -22.49
C GLU A 5 14.60 26.05 -22.01
N ALA A 6 13.81 26.66 -22.92
CA ALA A 6 12.45 27.12 -22.64
C ALA A 6 11.58 26.03 -22.00
N PHE A 7 11.57 24.83 -22.58
CA PHE A 7 10.76 23.73 -22.06
C PHE A 7 11.20 23.24 -20.67
N GLN A 8 12.50 23.28 -20.35
CA GLN A 8 13.00 22.88 -19.02
C GLN A 8 12.57 23.87 -17.94
N ILE A 9 12.59 25.16 -18.27
CA ILE A 9 12.14 26.21 -17.36
C ILE A 9 10.63 26.10 -17.16
N ASP A 10 9.86 26.02 -18.25
CA ASP A 10 8.41 25.85 -18.18
C ASP A 10 8.05 24.58 -17.40
N GLY A 11 8.82 23.49 -17.55
CA GLY A 11 8.66 22.27 -16.76
C GLY A 11 8.92 22.48 -15.27
N ALA A 12 9.99 23.21 -14.91
CA ALA A 12 10.29 23.55 -13.52
C ALA A 12 9.23 24.47 -12.89
N GLU A 13 8.74 25.47 -13.65
CA GLU A 13 7.63 26.34 -13.25
C GLU A 13 6.34 25.52 -13.05
N ASN A 14 6.00 24.65 -14.01
CA ASN A 14 4.80 23.81 -13.94
C ASN A 14 4.84 22.87 -12.72
N ILE A 15 5.97 22.21 -12.46
CA ILE A 15 6.15 21.37 -11.27
C ILE A 15 6.03 22.19 -9.98
N SER A 16 6.62 23.39 -9.96
CA SER A 16 6.61 24.27 -8.78
C SER A 16 5.20 24.78 -8.48
N LEU A 17 4.47 25.23 -9.51
CA LEU A 17 3.07 25.65 -9.37
C LEU A 17 2.19 24.48 -8.94
N LEU A 18 2.35 23.29 -9.56
CA LEU A 18 1.58 22.12 -9.16
C LEU A 18 1.90 21.70 -7.71
N SER A 19 3.15 21.82 -7.26
CA SER A 19 3.53 21.52 -5.87
C SER A 19 2.94 22.50 -4.85
N LEU A 20 2.76 23.77 -5.26
CA LEU A 20 2.08 24.78 -4.46
C LEU A 20 0.59 24.43 -4.28
N LEU A 21 -0.06 23.97 -5.36
CA LEU A 21 -1.46 23.53 -5.35
C LEU A 21 -1.63 22.21 -4.58
N HIS A 22 -0.81 21.20 -4.87
CA HIS A 22 -0.96 19.84 -4.37
C HIS A 22 0.38 19.18 -4.02
N LEU A 23 0.50 18.73 -2.77
CA LEU A 23 1.60 17.84 -2.33
C LEU A 23 1.35 16.38 -2.73
N VAL A 24 0.08 16.00 -2.81
CA VAL A 24 -0.40 14.69 -3.25
C VAL A 24 -1.52 14.94 -4.26
N PRO A 25 -1.22 15.05 -5.57
CA PRO A 25 -2.24 15.34 -6.59
C PRO A 25 -3.29 14.24 -6.76
N ILE A 26 -2.93 12.97 -6.51
CA ILE A 26 -3.82 11.81 -6.63
C ILE A 26 -3.64 10.86 -5.44
N GLN A 27 -4.69 10.13 -5.09
CA GLN A 27 -4.57 9.07 -4.07
C GLN A 27 -3.71 7.90 -4.57
N PRO A 28 -3.09 7.12 -3.66
CA PRO A 28 -2.43 5.88 -4.00
C PRO A 28 -3.34 4.94 -4.79
N ARG A 29 -2.86 4.45 -5.94
CA ARG A 29 -3.66 3.55 -6.78
C ARG A 29 -2.81 2.52 -7.50
N LYS A 30 -3.46 1.41 -7.87
CA LYS A 30 -2.95 0.50 -8.90
C LYS A 30 -3.26 1.11 -10.26
N ASN A 31 -2.31 1.05 -11.18
CA ASN A 31 -2.56 1.48 -12.54
C ASN A 31 -3.08 0.30 -13.37
N PRO A 32 -4.15 0.50 -14.16
CA PRO A 32 -4.69 -0.56 -15.00
C PRO A 32 -3.71 -0.89 -16.15
N SER A 33 -3.61 -2.16 -16.52
CA SER A 33 -2.81 -2.60 -17.68
C SER A 33 -3.35 -2.11 -19.02
N SER A 34 -4.62 -1.69 -19.08
CA SER A 34 -5.27 -1.16 -20.28
C SER A 34 -4.63 0.13 -20.81
N CYS A 35 -3.76 0.77 -20.03
CA CYS A 35 -3.05 1.99 -20.43
C CYS A 35 -1.90 1.74 -21.43
N LEU A 36 -1.57 0.48 -21.73
CA LEU A 36 -0.50 0.14 -22.66
C LEU A 36 -0.97 0.27 -24.12
N SER A 37 -0.35 1.21 -24.84
CA SER A 37 -0.49 1.36 -26.29
C SER A 37 0.44 0.35 -26.97
N ILE A 38 0.13 -0.96 -26.86
CA ILE A 38 0.96 -2.00 -27.45
C ILE A 38 0.77 -1.96 -28.97
N SER A 39 1.84 -1.64 -29.71
CA SER A 39 1.86 -1.88 -31.15
C SER A 39 1.65 -3.37 -31.39
N GLN A 40 0.58 -3.74 -32.10
CA GLN A 40 0.25 -5.13 -32.45
C GLN A 40 1.35 -5.84 -33.27
N SER A 41 2.41 -5.11 -33.66
CA SER A 41 3.46 -5.57 -34.56
C SER A 41 4.45 -6.56 -33.93
N TYR A 42 4.54 -6.66 -32.59
CA TYR A 42 5.55 -7.50 -31.93
C TYR A 42 4.97 -8.41 -30.85
N THR A 43 5.21 -9.71 -31.00
CA THR A 43 4.83 -10.74 -30.01
C THR A 43 5.92 -10.88 -28.94
N TYR A 44 5.55 -10.64 -27.68
CA TYR A 44 6.39 -10.86 -26.51
C TYR A 44 6.30 -12.32 -26.06
N ALA A 45 7.44 -12.94 -25.76
CA ALA A 45 7.50 -14.32 -25.31
C ALA A 45 7.17 -14.45 -23.81
N LEU A 46 7.50 -13.45 -23.00
CA LEU A 46 7.11 -13.39 -21.59
C LEU A 46 5.70 -12.79 -21.49
N PRO A 47 4.74 -13.42 -20.80
CA PRO A 47 3.44 -12.80 -20.55
C PRO A 47 3.56 -11.53 -19.71
N LEU A 48 2.67 -10.54 -19.94
CA LEU A 48 2.74 -9.24 -19.26
C LEU A 48 2.72 -9.36 -17.73
N ASP A 49 1.89 -10.24 -17.17
CA ASP A 49 1.84 -10.43 -15.71
C ASP A 49 3.10 -11.07 -15.14
N LYS A 50 3.79 -11.89 -15.94
CA LYS A 50 5.10 -12.45 -15.57
C LYS A 50 6.20 -11.40 -15.67
N GLU A 51 6.17 -10.54 -16.70
CA GLU A 51 7.04 -9.37 -16.79
C GLU A 51 6.86 -8.46 -15.59
N ARG A 52 5.61 -8.15 -15.22
CA ARG A 52 5.26 -7.32 -14.06
C ARG A 52 5.80 -7.91 -12.76
N SER A 53 5.58 -9.21 -12.55
CA SER A 53 6.05 -9.92 -11.37
C SER A 53 7.58 -9.98 -11.30
N LEU A 54 8.25 -10.17 -12.45
CA LEU A 54 9.69 -10.22 -12.54
C LEU A 54 10.33 -8.85 -12.29
N ALA A 55 9.90 -7.82 -13.02
CA ALA A 55 10.37 -6.45 -12.81
C ALA A 55 10.12 -5.99 -11.37
N GLY A 56 8.94 -6.26 -10.80
CA GLY A 56 8.65 -5.98 -9.39
C GLY A 56 9.58 -6.69 -8.42
N THR A 57 9.87 -7.98 -8.66
CA THR A 57 10.76 -8.79 -7.80
C THR A 57 12.19 -8.27 -7.85
N LEU A 58 12.70 -7.98 -9.04
CA LEU A 58 14.03 -7.41 -9.23
C LEU A 58 14.12 -6.01 -8.62
N ALA A 59 13.09 -5.17 -8.80
CA ALA A 59 13.04 -3.85 -8.20
C ALA A 59 13.03 -3.90 -6.66
N PHE A 60 12.32 -4.86 -6.05
CA PHE A 60 12.37 -5.08 -4.61
C PHE A 60 13.78 -5.46 -4.12
N ILE A 61 14.42 -6.41 -4.81
CA ILE A 61 15.77 -6.89 -4.50
C ILE A 61 16.82 -5.78 -4.69
N SER A 62 16.64 -4.90 -5.69
CA SER A 62 17.57 -3.82 -5.99
C SER A 62 17.69 -2.75 -4.89
N SER A 63 16.78 -2.70 -3.91
CA SER A 63 16.88 -1.77 -2.77
C SER A 63 17.91 -2.25 -1.75
N ILE A 64 19.21 -2.23 -2.09
CA ILE A 64 20.28 -2.81 -1.26
C ILE A 64 20.64 -1.98 -0.01
N ARG A 65 20.29 -0.69 0.01
CA ARG A 65 20.58 0.26 1.10
C ARG A 65 19.33 1.08 1.45
N ASP A 66 19.31 1.65 2.66
CA ASP A 66 18.30 2.63 3.07
C ASP A 66 18.68 4.03 2.61
N ASP A 67 18.70 4.20 1.29
CA ASP A 67 19.11 5.41 0.60
C ASP A 67 17.89 6.01 -0.12
N THR A 68 17.50 7.21 0.28
CA THR A 68 16.38 7.93 -0.32
C THR A 68 16.77 8.73 -1.56
N ASP A 69 18.08 8.91 -1.78
CA ASP A 69 18.62 9.75 -2.84
C ASP A 69 18.89 8.95 -4.11
N HIS A 70 19.22 7.66 -3.98
CA HIS A 70 19.57 6.75 -5.09
C HIS A 70 18.59 5.58 -5.23
N ILE A 71 17.29 5.88 -5.26
CA ILE A 71 16.26 4.85 -5.40
C ILE A 71 16.43 4.14 -6.76
N PRO A 72 16.51 2.80 -6.78
CA PRO A 72 16.67 2.04 -8.01
C PRO A 72 15.33 1.75 -8.72
N ALA A 73 15.38 1.68 -10.04
CA ALA A 73 14.32 1.16 -10.88
C ALA A 73 14.86 0.11 -11.86
N VAL A 74 13.98 -0.80 -12.26
CA VAL A 74 14.27 -1.94 -13.10
C VAL A 74 13.19 -2.09 -14.17
N CYS A 75 13.61 -2.43 -15.38
CA CYS A 75 12.75 -3.03 -16.39
C CYS A 75 13.46 -4.22 -17.04
N VAL A 76 12.68 -5.08 -17.69
CA VAL A 76 13.21 -6.23 -18.44
C VAL A 76 12.88 -6.07 -19.91
N VAL A 77 13.84 -6.41 -20.76
CA VAL A 77 13.76 -6.28 -22.22
C VAL A 77 14.00 -7.65 -22.82
N GLU A 78 13.13 -8.06 -23.74
CA GLU A 78 13.36 -9.24 -24.57
C GLU A 78 14.26 -8.86 -25.74
N GLU A 79 15.46 -9.43 -25.80
CA GLU A 79 16.32 -9.24 -26.96
C GLU A 79 15.78 -10.04 -28.16
N PRO A 80 15.62 -9.41 -29.33
CA PRO A 80 15.29 -10.11 -30.56
C PRO A 80 16.35 -11.17 -30.89
N ASN A 81 15.92 -12.37 -31.25
CA ASN A 81 16.74 -13.46 -31.80
C ASN A 81 17.77 -14.13 -30.87
N SER A 82 18.16 -13.54 -29.74
CA SER A 82 19.14 -14.12 -28.80
C SER A 82 18.51 -15.00 -27.72
N ASN A 83 17.17 -15.00 -27.60
CA ASN A 83 16.42 -15.67 -26.51
C ASN A 83 17.07 -15.37 -25.14
N CYS A 84 17.54 -14.12 -25.00
CA CYS A 84 18.20 -13.50 -23.87
C CYS A 84 17.26 -12.44 -23.30
N MET A 85 17.38 -12.18 -22.00
CA MET A 85 16.65 -11.12 -21.32
C MET A 85 17.62 -10.04 -20.84
N GLY A 86 17.47 -8.82 -21.36
CA GLY A 86 18.14 -7.65 -20.81
C GLY A 86 17.44 -7.21 -19.52
N ILE A 87 18.21 -6.97 -18.46
CA ILE A 87 17.74 -6.40 -17.20
C ILE A 87 18.39 -5.03 -17.07
N LEU A 88 17.60 -3.99 -17.29
CA LEU A 88 18.07 -2.61 -17.25
C LEU A 88 17.91 -2.05 -15.84
N LEU A 89 19.00 -1.53 -15.28
CA LEU A 89 19.06 -0.97 -13.93
C LEU A 89 19.44 0.50 -13.97
N ALA A 90 18.64 1.34 -13.31
CA ALA A 90 18.96 2.75 -13.08
C ALA A 90 18.77 3.11 -11.60
N VAL A 91 19.40 4.21 -11.16
CA VAL A 91 19.18 4.82 -9.84
C VAL A 91 18.91 6.30 -10.02
N ASN A 92 18.15 6.92 -9.11
CA ASN A 92 18.00 8.37 -9.07
C ASN A 92 19.37 9.07 -9.08
N ARG A 93 19.52 10.13 -9.88
CA ARG A 93 20.79 10.84 -10.05
C ARG A 93 20.61 12.35 -10.15
N VAL A 94 21.44 13.10 -9.43
CA VAL A 94 21.60 14.55 -9.55
C VAL A 94 22.52 14.91 -10.72
N GLY A 95 23.59 14.12 -10.94
CA GLY A 95 24.62 14.36 -11.94
C GLY A 95 25.17 13.07 -12.55
N PHE A 96 26.09 13.21 -13.51
CA PHE A 96 26.58 12.07 -14.32
C PHE A 96 27.28 10.98 -13.50
N ASN A 97 28.15 11.36 -12.54
CA ASN A 97 28.89 10.39 -11.71
C ASN A 97 28.12 9.92 -10.46
N ASP A 98 26.98 10.55 -10.16
CA ASP A 98 26.18 10.31 -8.96
C ASP A 98 25.64 8.87 -8.91
N GLY A 99 25.67 8.20 -7.75
CA GLY A 99 25.18 6.82 -7.61
C GLY A 99 25.88 5.73 -8.44
N THR A 100 27.08 5.97 -9.00
CA THR A 100 27.79 4.98 -9.84
C THR A 100 28.33 3.79 -9.06
N ASN A 101 28.80 4.01 -7.84
CA ASN A 101 29.14 2.94 -6.91
C ASN A 101 27.94 2.02 -6.62
N ILE A 102 26.74 2.58 -6.42
CA ILE A 102 25.53 1.82 -6.15
C ILE A 102 25.14 0.98 -7.37
N LEU A 103 25.21 1.53 -8.59
CA LEU A 103 24.96 0.75 -9.81
C LEU A 103 25.94 -0.41 -9.97
N ARG A 104 27.22 -0.21 -9.66
CA ARG A 104 28.23 -1.27 -9.70
C ARG A 104 27.93 -2.38 -8.71
N ASP A 105 27.60 -2.03 -7.46
CA ASP A 105 27.24 -3.00 -6.42
C ASP A 105 25.99 -3.81 -6.84
N LEU A 106 24.99 -3.14 -7.40
CA LEU A 106 23.78 -3.77 -7.93
C LEU A 106 24.09 -4.72 -9.08
N LYS A 107 24.89 -4.27 -10.05
CA LYS A 107 25.28 -5.09 -11.19
C LYS A 107 26.00 -6.35 -10.73
N GLN A 108 27.01 -6.21 -9.86
CA GLN A 108 27.76 -7.35 -9.34
C GLN A 108 26.86 -8.36 -8.61
N GLY A 109 25.93 -7.87 -7.79
CA GLY A 109 25.03 -8.75 -7.03
C GLY A 109 24.01 -9.46 -7.92
N PHE A 110 23.43 -8.77 -8.91
CA PHE A 110 22.54 -9.42 -9.89
C PHE A 110 23.29 -10.36 -10.83
N ASP A 111 24.49 -10.00 -11.31
CA ASP A 111 25.32 -10.89 -12.14
C ASP A 111 25.61 -12.19 -11.40
N LYS A 112 25.89 -12.14 -10.09
CA LYS A 112 26.04 -13.34 -9.25
C LYS A 112 24.77 -14.17 -9.19
N ILE A 113 23.60 -13.55 -8.98
CA ILE A 113 22.30 -14.24 -8.93
C ILE A 113 22.01 -14.94 -10.27
N PHE A 114 22.18 -14.24 -11.39
CA PHE A 114 21.88 -14.80 -12.71
C PHE A 114 22.91 -15.82 -13.18
N HIS A 115 24.17 -15.71 -12.75
CA HIS A 115 25.18 -16.75 -12.97
C HIS A 115 24.78 -18.08 -12.30
N ILE A 116 24.30 -18.04 -11.05
CA ILE A 116 23.79 -19.24 -10.35
C ILE A 116 22.56 -19.81 -11.07
N LEU A 117 21.64 -18.96 -11.55
CA LEU A 117 20.46 -19.40 -12.30
C LEU A 117 20.82 -20.00 -13.68
N ALA A 118 21.91 -19.54 -14.31
CA ALA A 118 22.40 -20.04 -15.59
C ALA A 118 23.01 -21.44 -15.48
N GLY A 119 23.70 -21.76 -14.37
CA GLY A 119 24.34 -23.07 -14.12
C GLY A 119 23.39 -24.28 -14.16
N ARG A 120 22.06 -24.04 -14.19
CA ARG A 120 21.04 -25.07 -14.44
C ARG A 120 20.90 -25.52 -15.90
N LEU A 121 21.66 -24.94 -16.83
CA LEU A 121 21.67 -25.41 -18.21
C LEU A 121 22.31 -26.79 -18.36
N ASP A 122 23.17 -27.20 -17.40
CA ASP A 122 24.05 -28.37 -17.55
C ASP A 122 23.60 -29.63 -16.78
N GLY A 123 22.35 -29.70 -16.32
CA GLY A 123 21.71 -30.96 -15.91
C GLY A 123 22.11 -31.59 -14.57
N GLU A 124 23.12 -31.10 -13.85
CA GLU A 124 23.64 -31.79 -12.65
C GLU A 124 23.25 -31.20 -11.27
N CYS A 125 22.68 -29.99 -11.18
CA CYS A 125 22.35 -29.40 -9.88
C CYS A 125 20.93 -29.74 -9.38
N ASP A 126 20.86 -30.26 -8.15
CA ASP A 126 19.62 -30.40 -7.38
C ASP A 126 18.86 -29.07 -7.30
N ALA A 127 17.53 -29.12 -7.44
CA ALA A 127 16.71 -27.93 -7.38
C ALA A 127 16.80 -27.21 -6.03
N SER A 128 17.06 -27.96 -4.94
CA SER A 128 17.23 -27.45 -3.59
C SER A 128 18.53 -26.65 -3.42
N SER A 129 19.64 -27.11 -4.01
CA SER A 129 20.95 -26.44 -3.88
C SER A 129 20.93 -25.07 -4.55
N THR A 130 20.39 -24.97 -5.78
CA THR A 130 20.29 -23.67 -6.47
C THR A 130 19.40 -22.68 -5.70
N GLU A 131 18.31 -23.14 -5.09
CA GLU A 131 17.45 -22.26 -4.28
C GLU A 131 18.22 -21.72 -3.07
N SER A 132 19.04 -22.55 -2.43
CA SER A 132 19.91 -22.14 -1.33
C SER A 132 20.95 -21.11 -1.79
N GLU A 133 21.65 -21.36 -2.89
CA GLU A 133 22.68 -20.46 -3.41
C GLU A 133 22.12 -19.10 -3.85
N VAL A 134 20.97 -19.09 -4.54
CA VAL A 134 20.28 -17.84 -4.91
C VAL A 134 19.81 -17.10 -3.66
N PHE A 135 19.34 -17.81 -2.63
CA PHE A 135 18.96 -17.19 -1.35
C PHE A 135 20.14 -16.53 -0.67
N THR A 136 21.28 -17.23 -0.56
CA THR A 136 22.53 -16.69 -0.03
C THR A 136 23.00 -15.45 -0.82
N ALA A 137 22.95 -15.49 -2.15
CA ALA A 137 23.32 -14.36 -2.99
C ALA A 137 22.43 -13.13 -2.74
N ILE A 138 21.11 -13.31 -2.64
CA ILE A 138 20.15 -12.23 -2.35
C ILE A 138 20.35 -11.67 -0.94
N VAL A 139 20.47 -12.54 0.07
CA VAL A 139 20.66 -12.09 1.46
C VAL A 139 21.97 -11.33 1.61
N SER A 140 23.06 -11.84 1.02
CA SER A 140 24.36 -11.17 0.99
C SER A 140 24.24 -9.78 0.37
N MET A 141 23.65 -9.67 -0.81
CA MET A 141 23.49 -8.39 -1.53
C MET A 141 22.60 -7.39 -0.75
N CYS A 142 21.55 -7.87 -0.09
CA CYS A 142 20.57 -7.02 0.59
C CYS A 142 20.83 -6.84 2.11
N THR A 143 21.98 -7.27 2.62
CA THR A 143 22.30 -7.29 4.07
C THR A 143 21.99 -5.95 4.75
N SER A 144 22.51 -4.84 4.22
CA SER A 144 22.30 -3.51 4.80
C SER A 144 20.81 -3.13 4.86
N ARG A 145 20.06 -3.41 3.78
CA ARG A 145 18.61 -3.15 3.75
C ARG A 145 17.84 -4.03 4.73
N ILE A 146 18.16 -5.32 4.83
CA ILE A 146 17.52 -6.25 5.76
C ILE A 146 17.69 -5.74 7.19
N LEU A 147 18.92 -5.40 7.59
CA LEU A 147 19.22 -4.90 8.93
C LEU A 147 18.53 -3.56 9.23
N SER A 148 18.49 -2.65 8.24
CA SER A 148 17.73 -1.41 8.35
C SER A 148 16.25 -1.66 8.62
N ARG A 149 15.63 -2.60 7.88
CA ARG A 149 14.21 -2.96 8.05
C ARG A 149 13.91 -3.57 9.41
N LEU A 150 14.85 -4.31 10.00
CA LEU A 150 14.68 -4.95 11.31
C LEU A 150 15.05 -4.03 12.48
N GLY A 151 15.62 -2.85 12.21
CA GLY A 151 16.14 -1.95 13.25
C GLY A 151 17.38 -2.49 13.96
N LEU A 152 18.18 -3.30 13.27
CA LEU A 152 19.36 -3.99 13.83
C LEU A 152 20.70 -3.35 13.44
N ILE A 153 20.68 -2.16 12.81
CA ILE A 153 21.90 -1.40 12.51
C ILE A 153 22.44 -0.77 13.80
N PRO A 154 23.70 -1.02 14.21
CA PRO A 154 24.32 -0.39 15.36
C PRO A 154 24.43 1.14 15.22
N GLY A 155 24.31 1.88 16.33
CA GLY A 155 24.65 3.32 16.39
C GLY A 155 23.71 4.30 15.68
N ARG A 156 22.70 3.84 14.92
CA ARG A 156 21.74 4.73 14.26
C ARG A 156 20.61 5.12 15.22
N LYS A 157 20.35 6.43 15.40
CA LYS A 157 19.15 6.92 16.11
C LYS A 157 17.91 6.28 15.48
N ARG A 158 17.22 5.44 16.25
CA ARG A 158 16.07 4.68 15.76
C ARG A 158 14.84 5.56 15.76
N SER A 159 14.26 5.80 14.59
CA SER A 159 12.93 6.44 14.48
C SER A 159 11.78 5.48 14.76
N ARG A 160 12.05 4.17 14.83
CA ARG A 160 11.06 3.10 15.06
C ARG A 160 11.62 2.04 16.01
N LYS A 161 10.74 1.39 16.78
CA LYS A 161 11.08 0.21 17.59
C LYS A 161 11.69 -0.88 16.72
N SER A 162 12.67 -1.62 17.24
CA SER A 162 13.24 -2.74 16.50
C SER A 162 12.24 -3.89 16.41
N VAL A 163 12.44 -4.81 15.47
CA VAL A 163 11.60 -6.02 15.37
C VAL A 163 11.60 -6.81 16.69
N LYS A 164 12.74 -6.85 17.39
CA LYS A 164 12.87 -7.53 18.68
C LYS A 164 12.00 -6.88 19.74
N ASP A 165 12.07 -5.56 19.85
CA ASP A 165 11.33 -4.81 20.87
C ASP A 165 9.82 -4.93 20.62
N SER A 166 9.39 -4.80 19.36
CA SER A 166 7.98 -4.97 18.99
C SER A 166 7.45 -6.39 19.20
N LEU A 167 8.27 -7.43 18.97
CA LEU A 167 7.88 -8.82 19.25
C LEU A 167 7.79 -9.07 20.75
N SER A 168 8.75 -8.59 21.54
CA SER A 168 8.72 -8.73 23.01
C SER A 168 7.47 -8.05 23.59
N GLU A 169 7.18 -6.81 23.16
CA GLU A 169 5.98 -6.08 23.56
C GLU A 169 4.71 -6.85 23.19
N ALA A 170 4.60 -7.34 21.94
CA ALA A 170 3.44 -8.15 21.54
C ALA A 170 3.28 -9.42 22.39
N ILE A 171 4.37 -10.13 22.70
CA ILE A 171 4.34 -11.30 23.58
C ILE A 171 3.86 -10.89 24.99
N ASP A 172 4.36 -9.79 25.55
CA ASP A 172 3.96 -9.34 26.88
C ASP A 172 2.48 -8.94 26.92
N CYS A 173 1.99 -8.26 25.88
CA CYS A 173 0.57 -7.93 25.74
C CYS A 173 -0.31 -9.19 25.63
N THR A 174 0.15 -10.25 24.94
CA THR A 174 -0.64 -11.49 24.84
C THR A 174 -0.84 -12.19 26.19
N ARG A 175 0.06 -12.00 27.17
CA ARG A 175 -0.13 -12.54 28.53
C ARG A 175 -1.29 -11.89 29.27
N ARG A 176 -1.64 -10.64 28.91
CA ARG A 176 -2.72 -9.87 29.53
C ARG A 176 -4.10 -10.18 28.96
N LEU A 177 -4.18 -10.96 27.87
CA LEU A 177 -5.43 -11.25 27.16
C LEU A 177 -6.38 -12.21 27.91
N GLY A 178 -6.02 -12.72 29.09
CA GLY A 178 -6.90 -13.48 29.98
C GLY A 178 -7.23 -14.92 29.54
N ASN A 179 -7.60 -15.78 30.51
CA ASN A 179 -7.90 -17.21 30.32
C ASN A 179 -9.31 -17.52 29.76
N GLY A 180 -10.16 -16.50 29.59
CA GLY A 180 -11.57 -16.64 29.18
C GLY A 180 -11.80 -16.79 27.67
N LYS A 181 -10.76 -16.86 26.85
CA LYS A 181 -10.91 -16.97 25.38
C LYS A 181 -11.16 -18.42 24.93
N ASN A 182 -11.89 -18.56 23.83
CA ASN A 182 -12.16 -19.86 23.20
C ASN A 182 -10.86 -20.63 22.86
N GLN A 183 -10.97 -21.95 22.72
CA GLN A 183 -9.83 -22.85 22.50
C GLN A 183 -9.03 -22.47 21.25
N HIS A 184 -9.71 -21.98 20.21
CA HIS A 184 -9.08 -21.51 18.98
C HIS A 184 -8.14 -20.32 19.23
N THR A 185 -8.61 -19.29 19.96
CA THR A 185 -7.78 -18.12 20.26
C THR A 185 -6.56 -18.48 21.12
N LYS A 186 -6.73 -19.38 22.09
CA LYS A 186 -5.62 -19.89 22.90
C LYS A 186 -4.55 -20.57 22.02
N THR A 187 -5.00 -21.37 21.05
CA THR A 187 -4.13 -22.06 20.09
C THR A 187 -3.38 -21.07 19.18
N VAL A 188 -4.08 -20.08 18.62
CA VAL A 188 -3.51 -19.03 17.76
C VAL A 188 -2.44 -18.23 18.52
N VAL A 189 -2.76 -17.76 19.73
CA VAL A 189 -1.83 -17.01 20.58
C VAL A 189 -0.63 -17.85 20.97
N LEU A 190 -0.82 -19.11 21.38
CA LEU A 190 0.28 -20.00 21.76
C LEU A 190 1.22 -20.28 20.58
N SER A 191 0.67 -20.52 19.39
CA SER A 191 1.44 -20.70 18.16
C SER A 191 2.27 -19.45 17.83
N PHE A 192 1.65 -18.27 17.91
CA PHE A 192 2.36 -17.00 17.68
C PHE A 192 3.49 -16.79 18.71
N VAL A 193 3.21 -16.94 20.00
CA VAL A 193 4.19 -16.72 21.08
C VAL A 193 5.38 -17.66 20.93
N THR A 194 5.15 -18.92 20.57
CA THR A 194 6.21 -19.90 20.36
C THR A 194 7.11 -19.48 19.19
N ALA A 195 6.52 -19.18 18.03
CA ALA A 195 7.27 -18.75 16.86
C ALA A 195 8.00 -17.41 17.07
N ALA A 196 7.38 -16.46 17.78
CA ALA A 196 7.99 -15.17 18.11
C ALA A 196 9.19 -15.33 19.05
N LYS A 197 9.12 -16.23 20.05
CA LYS A 197 10.25 -16.54 20.94
C LYS A 197 11.42 -17.17 20.18
N ASP A 198 11.14 -18.10 19.27
CA ASP A 198 12.18 -18.72 18.44
C ASP A 198 12.84 -17.69 17.50
N LEU A 199 12.05 -16.77 16.95
CA LEU A 199 12.57 -15.65 16.18
C LEU A 199 13.46 -14.73 17.03
N ILE A 200 13.09 -14.45 18.28
CA ILE A 200 13.94 -13.68 19.21
C ILE A 200 15.28 -14.40 19.46
N LYS A 201 15.29 -15.73 19.57
CA LYS A 201 16.55 -16.50 19.68
C LYS A 201 17.43 -16.33 18.44
N LEU A 202 16.84 -16.37 17.24
CA LEU A 202 17.57 -16.12 15.99
C LEU A 202 18.14 -14.69 15.92
N ILE A 203 17.37 -13.69 16.37
CA ILE A 203 17.84 -12.30 16.45
C ILE A 203 19.04 -12.20 17.41
N ASN A 204 18.95 -12.81 18.61
CA ASN A 204 20.05 -12.80 19.57
C ASN A 204 21.29 -13.51 19.02
N SER A 205 21.11 -14.65 18.34
CA SER A 205 22.19 -15.37 17.67
C SER A 205 22.89 -14.49 16.63
N TRP A 206 22.15 -13.74 15.80
CA TRP A 206 22.71 -12.79 14.86
C TRP A 206 23.45 -11.63 15.56
N CYS A 207 22.84 -11.03 16.60
CA CYS A 207 23.46 -9.93 17.33
C CYS A 207 24.79 -10.32 17.98
N ASN A 208 24.91 -11.56 18.47
CA ASN A 208 26.13 -12.08 19.08
C ASN A 208 27.21 -12.39 18.06
N HIS A 209 26.84 -12.92 16.88
CA HIS A 209 27.79 -13.17 15.79
C HIS A 209 27.16 -12.87 14.44
N GLN A 210 27.70 -11.88 13.73
CA GLN A 210 27.12 -11.34 12.51
C GLN A 210 27.71 -12.04 11.27
N THR A 211 27.19 -13.23 10.93
CA THR A 211 27.64 -14.02 9.76
C THR A 211 26.50 -14.26 8.77
N THR A 212 26.76 -14.23 7.46
CA THR A 212 25.71 -14.37 6.42
C THR A 212 24.74 -15.53 6.67
N ALA A 213 25.25 -16.70 7.06
CA ALA A 213 24.41 -17.87 7.41
C ALA A 213 23.42 -17.60 8.57
N ARG A 214 23.81 -16.80 9.58
CA ARG A 214 22.90 -16.41 10.67
C ARG A 214 21.85 -15.41 10.20
N LEU A 215 22.18 -14.52 9.25
CA LEU A 215 21.19 -13.63 8.64
C LEU A 215 20.19 -14.41 7.80
N GLU A 216 20.66 -15.41 7.04
CA GLU A 216 19.82 -16.33 6.28
C GLU A 216 18.83 -17.05 7.20
N ASN A 217 19.32 -17.63 8.31
CA ASN A 217 18.47 -18.28 9.32
C ASN A 217 17.43 -17.32 9.90
N LEU A 218 17.80 -16.06 10.14
CA LEU A 218 16.89 -15.02 10.63
C LEU A 218 15.80 -14.69 9.59
N VAL A 219 16.18 -14.50 8.32
CA VAL A 219 15.23 -14.24 7.22
C VAL A 219 14.28 -15.42 7.03
N GLU A 220 14.77 -16.67 7.11
CA GLU A 220 13.96 -17.88 7.04
C GLU A 220 13.01 -18.01 8.25
N GLY A 221 13.49 -17.67 9.46
CA GLY A 221 12.64 -17.61 10.66
C GLY A 221 11.50 -16.60 10.52
N ILE A 222 11.78 -15.42 9.97
CA ILE A 222 10.75 -14.40 9.68
C ILE A 222 9.78 -14.90 8.60
N HIS A 223 10.27 -15.57 7.56
CA HIS A 223 9.42 -16.14 6.53
C HIS A 223 8.45 -17.19 7.09
N ARG A 224 8.91 -18.07 7.98
CA ARG A 224 8.07 -19.06 8.67
C ARG A 224 7.00 -18.40 9.54
N LEU A 225 7.35 -17.37 10.32
CA LEU A 225 6.37 -16.61 11.10
C LEU A 225 5.32 -15.93 10.21
N TYR A 226 5.75 -15.38 9.06
CA TYR A 226 4.84 -14.76 8.09
C TYR A 226 3.86 -15.77 7.49
N GLN A 227 4.30 -17.00 7.20
CA GLN A 227 3.44 -18.05 6.62
C GLN A 227 2.35 -18.53 7.58
N GLN A 228 2.58 -18.50 8.88
CA GLN A 228 1.62 -19.00 9.87
C GLN A 228 0.33 -18.16 9.94
N GLN A 229 0.31 -16.92 9.42
CA GLN A 229 -0.80 -15.94 9.46
C GLN A 229 -1.34 -15.56 10.85
N THR A 230 -1.03 -16.34 11.89
CA THR A 230 -1.37 -16.13 13.31
C THR A 230 -0.91 -14.79 13.85
N ILE A 231 0.10 -14.16 13.26
CA ILE A 231 0.54 -12.82 13.66
C ILE A 231 -0.54 -11.75 13.42
N HIS A 232 -1.24 -11.79 12.29
CA HIS A 232 -2.27 -10.79 11.99
C HIS A 232 -3.46 -10.93 12.93
N GLU A 233 -3.88 -12.17 13.16
CA GLU A 233 -4.95 -12.53 14.09
C GLU A 233 -4.58 -12.14 15.52
N THR A 234 -3.40 -12.56 15.99
CA THR A 234 -2.94 -12.28 17.36
C THR A 234 -2.80 -10.79 17.62
N LEU A 235 -2.22 -10.02 16.69
CA LEU A 235 -2.06 -8.58 16.88
C LEU A 235 -3.39 -7.83 16.88
N ARG A 236 -4.42 -8.29 16.16
CA ARG A 236 -5.77 -7.72 16.21
C ARG A 236 -6.44 -7.93 17.56
N LEU A 237 -6.13 -9.02 18.25
CA LEU A 237 -6.67 -9.32 19.58
C LEU A 237 -6.07 -8.46 20.70
N ILE A 238 -4.97 -7.74 20.45
CA ILE A 238 -4.31 -6.88 21.44
C ILE A 238 -5.00 -5.50 21.46
N PRO A 239 -5.50 -5.03 22.61
CA PRO A 239 -6.09 -3.69 22.78
C PRO A 239 -5.11 -2.55 22.45
N ASN A 240 -5.63 -1.38 22.03
CA ASN A 240 -4.77 -0.25 21.63
C ASN A 240 -4.00 0.34 22.83
N LYS A 241 -4.61 0.33 24.03
CA LYS A 241 -3.98 0.74 25.29
C LYS A 241 -2.75 -0.10 25.66
N ASP A 242 -2.74 -1.38 25.26
CA ASP A 242 -1.67 -2.31 25.59
C ASP A 242 -0.56 -2.26 24.55
N MET A 243 -0.92 -2.02 23.27
CA MET A 243 0.06 -1.89 22.19
C MET A 243 -0.39 -0.85 21.17
N ASP A 244 0.45 0.18 21.02
CA ASP A 244 0.24 1.26 20.05
C ASP A 244 -0.06 0.71 18.63
N PRO A 245 -1.15 1.15 17.98
CA PRO A 245 -1.54 0.69 16.64
C PRO A 245 -0.45 0.88 15.58
N SER A 246 0.33 1.97 15.69
CA SER A 246 1.42 2.24 14.76
C SER A 246 2.54 1.20 14.88
N THR A 247 2.82 0.74 16.09
CA THR A 247 3.79 -0.31 16.39
C THR A 247 3.34 -1.66 15.83
N ARG A 248 2.06 -2.04 16.00
CA ARG A 248 1.50 -3.26 15.39
C ARG A 248 1.63 -3.25 13.86
N ARG A 249 1.24 -2.13 13.24
CA ARG A 249 1.33 -1.94 11.79
C ARG A 249 2.80 -1.98 11.32
N SER A 250 3.71 -1.39 12.09
CA SER A 250 5.16 -1.42 11.82
C SER A 250 5.70 -2.86 11.89
N LEU A 251 5.35 -3.62 12.92
CA LEU A 251 5.78 -5.02 13.10
C LEU A 251 5.36 -5.90 11.92
N VAL A 252 4.08 -5.85 11.55
CA VAL A 252 3.53 -6.56 10.38
C VAL A 252 4.28 -6.16 9.11
N ASN A 253 4.54 -4.87 8.93
CA ASN A 253 5.28 -4.36 7.78
C ASN A 253 6.73 -4.85 7.73
N MET A 254 7.44 -4.88 8.87
CA MET A 254 8.82 -5.37 8.96
C MET A 254 8.88 -6.86 8.57
N ILE A 255 8.02 -7.69 9.17
CA ILE A 255 7.94 -9.13 8.93
C ILE A 255 7.58 -9.39 7.47
N SER A 256 6.53 -8.73 6.97
CA SER A 256 6.11 -8.85 5.57
C SER A 256 7.25 -8.46 4.62
N LYS A 257 7.98 -7.38 4.89
CA LYS A 257 9.07 -6.90 4.03
C LYS A 257 10.29 -7.81 4.05
N VAL A 258 10.59 -8.49 5.15
CA VAL A 258 11.77 -9.35 5.24
C VAL A 258 11.47 -10.77 4.78
N ALA A 259 10.27 -11.30 5.03
CA ALA A 259 9.81 -12.57 4.47
C ALA A 259 9.87 -12.60 2.93
N ARG A 260 9.79 -11.43 2.29
CA ARG A 260 9.79 -11.29 0.82
C ARG A 260 11.10 -11.67 0.17
N TYR A 261 12.24 -11.61 0.86
CA TYR A 261 13.51 -12.07 0.28
C TYR A 261 13.46 -13.57 -0.05
N ARG A 262 12.89 -14.39 0.85
CA ARG A 262 12.70 -15.82 0.60
C ARG A 262 11.68 -16.12 -0.50
N GLN A 263 10.58 -15.36 -0.54
CA GLN A 263 9.58 -15.48 -1.60
C GLN A 263 10.15 -15.09 -2.98
N ALA A 264 10.97 -14.03 -3.02
CA ALA A 264 11.64 -13.56 -4.23
C ALA A 264 12.61 -14.60 -4.77
N THR A 265 13.41 -15.26 -3.91
CA THR A 265 14.26 -16.40 -4.28
C THR A 265 13.43 -17.48 -5.00
N ARG A 266 12.38 -17.99 -4.36
CA ARG A 266 11.53 -19.04 -4.92
C ARG A 266 10.90 -18.63 -6.25
N PHE A 267 10.45 -17.38 -6.35
CA PHE A 267 9.88 -16.84 -7.58
C PHE A 267 10.92 -16.78 -8.71
N LEU A 268 12.12 -16.27 -8.47
CA LEU A 268 13.17 -16.18 -9.48
C LEU A 268 13.60 -17.57 -9.96
N VAL A 269 13.81 -18.51 -9.04
CA VAL A 269 14.19 -19.89 -9.36
C VAL A 269 13.12 -20.57 -10.23
N ARG A 270 11.82 -20.42 -9.89
CA ARG A 270 10.71 -20.98 -10.69
C ARG A 270 10.57 -20.28 -12.04
N THR A 271 10.74 -18.97 -12.08
CA THR A 271 10.65 -18.20 -13.33
C THR A 271 11.79 -18.60 -14.28
N ALA A 272 13.01 -18.77 -13.77
CA ALA A 272 14.14 -19.26 -14.56
C ALA A 272 13.94 -20.69 -15.07
N LYS A 273 13.26 -21.57 -14.31
CA LYS A 273 12.86 -22.91 -14.79
C LYS A 273 11.90 -22.82 -15.98
N ASN A 274 10.88 -21.96 -15.87
CA ASN A 274 9.79 -21.90 -16.85
C ASN A 274 10.14 -21.06 -18.09
N PHE A 275 11.07 -20.10 -17.96
CA PHE A 275 11.43 -19.17 -19.02
C PHE A 275 12.94 -19.20 -19.27
N PRO A 276 13.42 -19.95 -20.28
CA PRO A 276 14.86 -20.09 -20.56
C PRO A 276 15.62 -18.78 -20.75
N MET A 277 14.97 -17.74 -21.31
CA MET A 277 15.56 -16.40 -21.45
C MET A 277 16.00 -15.77 -20.13
N VAL A 278 15.33 -16.11 -19.02
CA VAL A 278 15.67 -15.59 -17.68
C VAL A 278 16.96 -16.24 -17.16
N ARG A 279 17.26 -17.48 -17.56
CA ARG A 279 18.56 -18.13 -17.25
C ARG A 279 19.72 -17.47 -17.99
N ARG A 280 19.45 -16.89 -19.15
CA ARG A 280 20.42 -16.15 -19.96
C ARG A 280 20.31 -14.65 -19.75
N ALA A 281 19.75 -14.20 -18.64
CA ALA A 281 19.56 -12.78 -18.44
C ALA A 281 20.90 -12.05 -18.29
N ARG A 282 20.99 -10.84 -18.88
CA ARG A 282 22.16 -9.96 -18.81
C ARG A 282 21.78 -8.69 -18.09
N VAL A 283 22.59 -8.32 -17.09
CA VAL A 283 22.35 -7.13 -16.29
C VAL A 283 23.10 -5.95 -16.88
N GLU A 284 22.38 -4.89 -17.21
CA GLU A 284 22.92 -3.68 -17.81
C GLU A 284 22.60 -2.47 -16.93
N THR A 285 23.64 -1.70 -16.59
CA THR A 285 23.49 -0.45 -15.87
C THR A 285 23.25 0.68 -16.85
N VAL A 286 22.12 1.35 -16.70
CA VAL A 286 21.75 2.48 -17.54
C VAL A 286 22.42 3.75 -17.04
N ILE A 287 23.25 4.33 -17.91
CA ILE A 287 23.87 5.64 -17.71
C ILE A 287 23.54 6.47 -18.96
N LEU A 288 22.81 7.57 -18.77
CA LEU A 288 22.53 8.51 -19.86
C LEU A 288 23.81 9.29 -20.24
N PRO A 289 23.90 9.84 -21.46
CA PRO A 289 25.02 10.70 -21.86
C PRO A 289 25.25 11.85 -20.86
N GLN A 290 26.49 12.34 -20.75
CA GLN A 290 26.84 13.41 -19.80
C GLN A 290 25.98 14.67 -19.99
N ASP A 291 25.69 15.03 -21.24
CA ASP A 291 24.86 16.17 -21.61
C ASP A 291 23.43 16.06 -21.06
N ALA A 292 22.93 14.83 -20.83
CA ALA A 292 21.62 14.61 -20.23
C ALA A 292 21.51 15.17 -18.82
N PHE A 293 22.65 15.38 -18.14
CA PHE A 293 22.74 15.92 -16.80
C PHE A 293 23.04 17.42 -16.77
N GLN A 294 23.19 18.08 -17.92
CA GLN A 294 23.45 19.51 -18.02
C GLN A 294 22.44 20.31 -17.16
N ARG A 295 22.96 21.38 -16.53
CA ARG A 295 22.21 22.36 -15.76
C ARG A 295 22.41 23.73 -16.40
N PHE A 296 21.42 24.59 -16.27
CA PHE A 296 21.44 25.94 -16.83
C PHE A 296 21.55 26.94 -15.68
N SER A 297 22.50 27.88 -15.79
CA SER A 297 22.53 29.10 -14.98
C SER A 297 21.51 30.08 -15.55
N PHE A 298 20.72 30.69 -14.67
CA PHE A 298 19.58 31.51 -15.05
C PHE A 298 19.80 32.95 -14.60
N ASP A 299 20.35 33.78 -15.50
CA ASP A 299 20.57 35.22 -15.23
C ASP A 299 19.51 36.13 -15.88
N GLU A 300 18.68 35.63 -16.81
CA GLU A 300 17.85 36.52 -17.67
C GLU A 300 16.32 36.41 -17.49
N ARG A 301 15.76 35.34 -16.92
CA ARG A 301 14.29 35.21 -16.72
C ARG A 301 13.97 34.77 -15.30
N GLU A 302 13.69 35.72 -14.42
CA GLU A 302 13.27 35.37 -13.06
C GLU A 302 11.91 34.65 -13.08
N PRO A 303 11.76 33.49 -12.42
CA PRO A 303 10.50 32.76 -12.42
C PRO A 303 9.41 33.57 -11.70
N GLN A 304 8.39 33.97 -12.46
CA GLN A 304 7.26 34.77 -11.98
C GLN A 304 5.98 33.93 -11.91
N LEU A 305 5.40 33.85 -10.72
CA LEU A 305 4.19 33.08 -10.45
C LEU A 305 3.01 33.53 -11.31
N LEU A 306 2.75 34.85 -11.35
CA LEU A 306 1.62 35.41 -12.11
C LEU A 306 1.73 35.09 -13.60
N SER A 307 2.90 35.33 -14.19
CA SER A 307 3.17 35.04 -15.60
C SER A 307 2.99 33.56 -15.93
N THR A 308 3.39 32.67 -15.02
CA THR A 308 3.17 31.22 -15.16
C THR A 308 1.69 30.86 -15.12
N VAL A 309 0.93 31.42 -14.18
CA VAL A 309 -0.52 31.15 -14.07
C VAL A 309 -1.25 31.65 -15.31
N LEU A 310 -0.95 32.87 -15.79
CA LEU A 310 -1.58 33.44 -16.98
C LEU A 310 -1.21 32.68 -18.26
N ARG A 311 0.00 32.12 -18.35
CA ARG A 311 0.41 31.23 -19.44
C ARG A 311 -0.46 29.97 -19.52
N ILE A 312 -0.89 29.42 -18.39
CA ILE A 312 -1.64 28.15 -18.30
C ILE A 312 -3.16 28.38 -18.33
N ALA A 313 -3.60 29.43 -17.65
CA ALA A 313 -5.00 29.78 -17.45
C ALA A 313 -5.20 31.27 -17.76
N PRO A 314 -5.26 31.65 -19.05
CA PRO A 314 -5.30 33.06 -19.47
C PRO A 314 -6.57 33.79 -19.02
N ASN A 315 -7.64 33.06 -18.69
CA ASN A 315 -8.91 33.62 -18.22
C ASN A 315 -8.91 33.96 -16.72
N MET A 316 -7.80 33.74 -16.01
CA MET A 316 -7.70 34.07 -14.57
C MET A 316 -7.60 35.58 -14.36
N ASN A 317 -8.49 36.13 -13.54
CA ASN A 317 -8.44 37.54 -13.12
C ASN A 317 -7.92 37.69 -11.67
N ALA A 318 -7.68 38.93 -11.25
CA ALA A 318 -7.18 39.25 -9.91
C ALA A 318 -8.06 38.66 -8.79
N ASN A 319 -9.38 38.72 -8.92
CA ASN A 319 -10.31 38.19 -7.92
C ASN A 319 -10.18 36.66 -7.80
N ASN A 320 -10.04 35.94 -8.92
CA ASN A 320 -9.82 34.50 -8.91
C ASN A 320 -8.50 34.14 -8.22
N LEU A 321 -7.42 34.90 -8.48
CA LEU A 321 -6.12 34.68 -7.85
C LEU A 321 -6.18 34.93 -6.34
N SER A 322 -6.78 36.04 -5.91
CA SER A 322 -6.98 36.34 -4.48
C SER A 322 -7.76 35.22 -3.78
N GLN A 323 -8.78 34.68 -4.45
CA GLN A 323 -9.55 33.55 -3.95
C GLN A 323 -8.72 32.26 -3.84
N ILE A 324 -7.87 31.97 -4.83
CA ILE A 324 -6.94 30.83 -4.78
C ILE A 324 -5.96 30.98 -3.60
N TRP A 325 -5.39 32.16 -3.39
CA TRP A 325 -4.47 32.41 -2.27
C TRP A 325 -5.14 32.21 -0.92
N HIS A 326 -6.39 32.67 -0.79
CA HIS A 326 -7.22 32.41 0.38
C HIS A 326 -7.46 30.91 0.59
N LEU A 327 -7.82 30.15 -0.46
CA LEU A 327 -8.02 28.69 -0.37
C LEU A 327 -6.75 27.91 -0.04
N LEU A 328 -5.59 28.42 -0.45
CA LEU A 328 -4.28 27.87 -0.09
C LEU A 328 -3.81 28.27 1.32
N GLN A 329 -4.55 29.16 2.00
CA GLN A 329 -4.21 29.72 3.30
C GLN A 329 -2.82 30.39 3.29
N THR A 330 -2.56 31.20 2.26
CA THR A 330 -1.27 31.86 2.04
C THR A 330 -1.47 33.27 1.47
N THR A 331 -0.45 34.12 1.58
CA THR A 331 -0.45 35.44 0.92
C THR A 331 0.14 35.32 -0.48
N GLU A 332 -0.18 36.26 -1.36
CA GLU A 332 0.42 36.33 -2.69
C GLU A 332 1.96 36.42 -2.65
N THR A 333 2.48 37.22 -1.71
CA THR A 333 3.93 37.39 -1.51
C THR A 333 4.60 36.07 -1.08
N GLU A 334 4.01 35.33 -0.16
CA GLU A 334 4.54 34.04 0.31
C GLU A 334 4.39 32.95 -0.77
N ALA A 335 3.27 32.93 -1.50
CA ALA A 335 3.07 32.04 -2.64
C ALA A 335 4.13 32.28 -3.72
N THR A 336 4.37 33.54 -4.08
CA THR A 336 5.38 33.95 -5.05
C THR A 336 6.78 33.54 -4.58
N ARG A 337 7.13 33.82 -3.33
CA ARG A 337 8.41 33.42 -2.73
C ARG A 337 8.62 31.91 -2.77
N ARG A 338 7.62 31.11 -2.36
CA ARG A 338 7.66 29.64 -2.39
C ARG A 338 7.81 29.12 -3.82
N PHE A 339 7.05 29.66 -4.75
CA PHE A 339 7.11 29.30 -6.17
C PHE A 339 8.49 29.57 -6.75
N SER A 340 9.02 30.78 -6.59
CA SER A 340 10.32 31.17 -7.16
C SER A 340 11.45 30.38 -6.52
N GLN A 341 11.44 30.17 -5.20
CA GLN A 341 12.42 29.33 -4.52
C GLN A 341 12.36 27.88 -5.00
N GLN A 342 11.16 27.31 -5.12
CA GLN A 342 11.00 25.93 -5.57
C GLN A 342 11.45 25.77 -7.02
N THR A 343 11.14 26.73 -7.90
CA THR A 343 11.56 26.71 -9.30
C THR A 343 13.09 26.75 -9.41
N LYS A 344 13.75 27.63 -8.65
CA LYS A 344 15.22 27.69 -8.54
C LYS A 344 15.76 26.34 -8.04
N ASN A 345 15.19 25.77 -6.97
CA ASN A 345 15.62 24.47 -6.45
C ASN A 345 15.47 23.35 -7.49
N THR A 346 14.37 23.33 -8.26
CA THR A 346 14.14 22.33 -9.30
C THR A 346 15.19 22.45 -10.42
N LEU A 347 15.48 23.66 -10.90
CA LEU A 347 16.51 23.87 -11.92
C LEU A 347 17.92 23.45 -11.45
N TYR A 348 18.29 23.82 -10.21
CA TYR A 348 19.66 23.64 -9.71
C TYR A 348 19.92 22.31 -9.00
N GLN A 349 18.91 21.70 -8.40
CA GLN A 349 19.08 20.56 -7.49
C GLN A 349 18.20 19.35 -7.84
N ALA A 350 17.27 19.45 -8.80
CA ALA A 350 16.41 18.32 -9.12
C ALA A 350 17.19 17.10 -9.64
N LYS A 351 16.62 15.94 -9.32
CA LYS A 351 17.11 14.63 -9.70
C LYS A 351 16.37 14.12 -10.92
N ILE A 352 17.10 13.40 -11.76
CA ILE A 352 16.49 12.55 -12.76
C ILE A 352 16.19 11.23 -12.06
N HIS A 353 14.90 10.88 -11.97
CA HIS A 353 14.50 9.64 -11.34
C HIS A 353 14.87 8.42 -12.19
N ALA A 354 15.12 7.28 -11.55
CA ALA A 354 15.53 6.04 -12.20
C ALA A 354 14.53 5.58 -13.25
N GLU A 355 13.23 5.67 -13.00
CA GLU A 355 12.20 5.28 -13.95
C GLU A 355 12.26 6.11 -15.25
N VAL A 356 12.59 7.40 -15.12
CA VAL A 356 12.74 8.32 -16.26
C VAL A 356 14.00 7.97 -17.06
N GLN A 357 15.10 7.64 -16.38
CA GLN A 357 16.35 7.24 -17.05
C GLN A 357 16.16 5.98 -17.90
N LEU A 358 15.39 4.99 -17.41
CA LEU A 358 15.08 3.79 -18.17
C LEU A 358 14.31 4.08 -19.46
N ILE A 359 13.28 4.93 -19.42
CA ILE A 359 12.54 5.34 -20.62
C ILE A 359 13.46 6.03 -21.63
N PHE A 360 14.23 7.03 -21.19
CA PHE A 360 15.11 7.78 -22.08
C PHE A 360 16.20 6.89 -22.70
N HIS A 361 16.73 5.93 -21.96
CA HIS A 361 17.66 4.95 -22.50
C HIS A 361 17.02 4.10 -23.59
N CYS A 362 15.80 3.58 -23.36
CA CYS A 362 15.09 2.78 -24.35
C CYS A 362 14.77 3.59 -25.63
N GLU A 363 14.39 4.86 -25.49
CA GLU A 363 14.16 5.78 -26.60
C GLU A 363 15.43 6.05 -27.41
N LEU A 364 16.58 6.25 -26.74
CA LEU A 364 17.87 6.44 -27.40
C LEU A 364 18.32 5.19 -28.16
N GLN A 365 18.10 4.01 -27.60
CA GLN A 365 18.47 2.73 -28.22
C GLN A 365 17.49 2.29 -29.31
N ARG A 366 16.33 2.96 -29.45
CA ARG A 366 15.27 2.61 -30.42
C ARG A 366 14.91 1.12 -30.38
N LEU A 367 14.68 0.61 -29.17
CA LEU A 367 14.40 -0.81 -28.95
C LEU A 367 13.19 -1.27 -29.77
N LEU A 368 13.35 -2.40 -30.48
CA LEU A 368 12.25 -3.02 -31.23
C LEU A 368 11.12 -3.47 -30.30
N LYS A 369 11.49 -4.09 -29.16
CA LYS A 369 10.58 -4.48 -28.09
C LYS A 369 10.78 -3.57 -26.88
N PHE A 370 9.95 -2.54 -26.78
CA PHE A 370 9.99 -1.64 -25.63
C PHE A 370 9.57 -2.39 -24.35
N PRO A 371 10.22 -2.18 -23.19
CA PRO A 371 9.80 -2.79 -21.93
C PRO A 371 8.38 -2.33 -21.56
N ARG A 372 7.49 -3.27 -21.24
CA ARG A 372 6.08 -2.94 -20.92
C ARG A 372 5.91 -2.54 -19.47
N VAL A 373 6.83 -2.93 -18.59
CA VAL A 373 6.79 -2.64 -17.15
C VAL A 373 8.06 -1.94 -16.69
N ILE A 374 7.88 -0.83 -15.95
CA ILE A 374 8.93 -0.22 -15.15
C ILE A 374 8.55 -0.33 -13.68
N ALA A 375 9.44 -0.90 -12.88
CA ALA A 375 9.22 -1.09 -11.45
C ALA A 375 10.35 -0.49 -10.63
N SER A 376 10.00 0.08 -9.48
CA SER A 376 10.94 0.59 -8.49
C SER A 376 10.69 -0.12 -7.16
N SER A 377 11.65 -0.02 -6.25
CA SER A 377 11.48 -0.48 -4.85
C SER A 377 10.42 0.30 -4.07
N LYS A 378 9.98 1.44 -4.63
CA LYS A 378 8.83 2.22 -4.20
C LYS A 378 7.78 2.24 -5.31
N ASP A 379 6.52 2.47 -4.93
CA ASP A 379 5.48 2.82 -5.91
C ASP A 379 5.94 4.09 -6.66
N ALA A 380 5.51 4.29 -7.92
CA ALA A 380 5.92 5.45 -8.67
C ALA A 380 5.44 6.74 -8.00
N CYS A 381 6.28 7.79 -8.01
CA CYS A 381 5.82 9.12 -7.63
C CYS A 381 4.85 9.67 -8.68
N TYR A 382 4.13 10.74 -8.34
CA TYR A 382 3.17 11.36 -9.24
C TYR A 382 3.81 11.72 -10.60
N LEU A 383 4.99 12.34 -10.60
CA LEU A 383 5.66 12.81 -11.82
C LEU A 383 6.20 11.64 -12.67
N CYS A 384 6.82 10.63 -12.06
CA CYS A 384 7.20 9.40 -12.79
C CYS A 384 5.98 8.72 -13.40
N ASN A 385 4.89 8.60 -12.63
CA ASN A 385 3.66 7.99 -13.10
C ASN A 385 3.02 8.78 -14.25
N ALA A 386 2.93 10.11 -14.13
CA ALA A 386 2.41 11.01 -15.16
C ALA A 386 3.23 10.89 -16.45
N PHE A 387 4.57 10.92 -16.32
CA PHE A 387 5.47 10.79 -17.46
C PHE A 387 5.33 9.43 -18.17
N ILE A 388 5.35 8.32 -17.42
CA ILE A 388 5.20 6.96 -17.99
C ILE A 388 3.82 6.79 -18.64
N SER A 389 2.76 7.27 -18.00
CA SER A 389 1.39 7.18 -18.53
C SER A 389 1.25 8.02 -19.81
N MET A 390 1.84 9.22 -19.84
CA MET A 390 1.87 10.06 -21.04
C MET A 390 2.69 9.42 -22.17
N HIS A 391 3.78 8.70 -21.83
CA HIS A 391 4.59 7.98 -22.80
C HIS A 391 3.80 6.86 -23.51
N GLY A 392 3.04 6.07 -22.75
CA GLY A 392 2.05 5.10 -23.26
C GLY A 392 2.59 3.72 -23.67
N THR A 393 3.91 3.55 -23.83
CA THR A 393 4.52 2.25 -24.21
C THR A 393 4.92 1.37 -23.01
N ALA A 394 5.05 1.97 -21.83
CA ALA A 394 5.35 1.30 -20.58
C ALA A 394 4.32 1.70 -19.52
N HIS A 395 4.19 0.88 -18.48
CA HIS A 395 3.39 1.24 -17.32
C HIS A 395 4.14 1.01 -16.02
N ALA A 396 3.95 1.93 -15.07
CA ALA A 396 4.27 1.69 -13.67
C ALA A 396 3.10 0.92 -13.03
N PRO A 397 3.31 -0.19 -12.32
CA PRO A 397 2.21 -0.98 -11.75
C PRO A 397 1.36 -0.23 -10.71
N ARG A 398 1.99 0.69 -9.96
CA ARG A 398 1.36 1.47 -8.91
C ARG A 398 1.94 2.87 -8.84
N CYS A 399 1.13 3.79 -8.32
CA CYS A 399 1.53 5.15 -8.00
C CYS A 399 1.11 5.46 -6.55
N HIS A 400 2.02 6.00 -5.74
CA HIS A 400 1.67 6.50 -4.41
C HIS A 400 1.08 7.92 -4.46
N GLY A 401 1.25 8.65 -5.57
CA GLY A 401 0.54 9.90 -5.83
C GLY A 401 1.14 11.15 -5.16
N ARG A 402 2.24 11.03 -4.42
CA ARG A 402 2.98 12.19 -3.89
C ARG A 402 3.83 12.80 -4.99
N LEU A 403 3.82 14.13 -5.06
CA LEU A 403 4.65 14.93 -5.96
C LEU A 403 5.96 15.28 -5.26
N TYR A 404 7.09 15.05 -5.94
CA TYR A 404 8.40 15.52 -5.50
C TYR A 404 8.86 16.65 -6.42
N PRO A 405 9.00 17.89 -5.92
CA PRO A 405 9.35 18.99 -6.81
C PRO A 405 10.84 19.01 -7.16
N GLY A 406 11.69 18.26 -6.44
CA GLY A 406 13.08 17.96 -6.80
C GLY A 406 13.23 16.93 -7.93
N TRP A 407 12.37 16.99 -8.94
CA TRP A 407 12.31 16.06 -10.07
C TRP A 407 12.51 16.82 -11.38
N ARG A 408 13.19 16.22 -12.36
CA ARG A 408 13.35 16.78 -13.71
C ARG A 408 13.47 15.72 -14.79
N LEU A 409 13.29 16.14 -16.04
CA LEU A 409 13.64 15.34 -17.21
C LEU A 409 15.13 15.48 -17.59
N PRO A 410 15.75 14.46 -18.19
CA PRO A 410 17.08 14.55 -18.78
C PRO A 410 17.13 15.52 -19.96
N PHE A 411 18.25 16.21 -20.14
CA PHE A 411 18.46 17.10 -21.28
C PHE A 411 18.95 16.33 -22.52
N ILE A 412 18.03 15.84 -23.37
CA ILE A 412 18.38 15.18 -24.66
C ILE A 412 17.75 15.89 -25.86
N PRO A 413 18.50 16.64 -26.70
CA PRO A 413 17.93 17.54 -27.72
C PRO A 413 16.93 16.87 -28.68
N HIS A 414 17.28 15.68 -29.16
CA HIS A 414 16.47 14.91 -30.10
C HIS A 414 15.16 14.36 -29.50
N LEU A 415 14.99 14.41 -28.17
CA LEU A 415 13.80 13.92 -27.46
C LEU A 415 12.98 15.06 -26.81
N SER A 416 13.17 16.30 -27.25
CA SER A 416 12.45 17.49 -26.73
C SER A 416 10.92 17.39 -26.85
N ASN A 417 10.40 16.55 -27.75
CA ASN A 417 8.96 16.30 -27.86
C ASN A 417 8.37 15.68 -26.57
N LEU A 418 9.13 14.83 -25.87
CA LEU A 418 8.66 14.20 -24.61
C LEU A 418 8.44 15.26 -23.53
N GLU A 419 9.34 16.22 -23.45
CA GLU A 419 9.28 17.33 -22.51
C GLU A 419 8.10 18.25 -22.81
N ARG A 420 7.92 18.63 -24.08
CA ARG A 420 6.76 19.40 -24.54
C ARG A 420 5.45 18.72 -24.17
N ARG A 421 5.31 17.41 -24.45
CA ARG A 421 4.10 16.64 -24.12
C ARG A 421 3.86 16.57 -22.62
N LEU A 422 4.91 16.39 -21.81
CA LEU A 422 4.79 16.40 -20.36
C LEU A 422 4.32 17.77 -19.85
N ASN A 423 4.90 18.85 -20.36
CA ASN A 423 4.51 20.21 -19.97
C ASN A 423 3.03 20.45 -20.29
N CYS A 424 2.57 20.14 -21.51
CA CYS A 424 1.15 20.27 -21.87
C CYS A 424 0.24 19.44 -20.94
N TYR A 425 0.65 18.22 -20.57
CA TYR A 425 -0.09 17.39 -19.62
C TYR A 425 -0.17 18.05 -18.23
N LEU A 426 0.96 18.53 -17.69
CA LEU A 426 1.00 19.19 -16.38
C LEU A 426 0.18 20.49 -16.37
N GLU A 427 0.24 21.26 -17.46
CA GLU A 427 -0.55 22.49 -17.63
C GLU A 427 -2.05 22.20 -17.63
N THR A 428 -2.47 21.12 -18.29
CA THR A 428 -3.86 20.66 -18.26
C THR A 428 -4.29 20.33 -16.83
N VAL A 429 -3.47 19.56 -16.10
CA VAL A 429 -3.75 19.22 -14.70
C VAL A 429 -3.83 20.46 -13.82
N ILE A 430 -2.90 21.41 -13.99
CA ILE A 430 -2.91 22.67 -13.23
C ILE A 430 -4.17 23.47 -13.53
N LYS A 431 -4.54 23.60 -14.80
CA LYS A 431 -5.75 24.31 -15.24
C LYS A 431 -7.01 23.68 -14.63
N ASP A 432 -7.11 22.36 -14.65
CA ASP A 432 -8.23 21.62 -14.06
C ASP A 432 -8.27 21.79 -12.54
N SER A 433 -7.11 21.74 -11.88
CA SER A 433 -6.98 21.98 -10.43
C SER A 433 -7.42 23.38 -10.03
N LEU A 434 -6.98 24.41 -10.75
CA LEU A 434 -7.37 25.80 -10.50
C LEU A 434 -8.89 25.97 -10.69
N SER A 435 -9.43 25.43 -11.79
CA SER A 435 -10.87 25.49 -12.08
C SER A 435 -11.70 24.76 -11.01
N ALA A 436 -11.27 23.58 -10.59
CA ALA A 436 -11.96 22.80 -9.56
C ALA A 436 -11.89 23.46 -8.17
N MET A 437 -10.78 24.11 -7.82
CA MET A 437 -10.66 24.85 -6.56
C MET A 437 -11.62 26.04 -6.52
N LEU A 438 -11.73 26.78 -7.62
CA LEU A 438 -12.67 27.90 -7.75
C LEU A 438 -14.12 27.42 -7.77
N SER A 439 -14.44 26.32 -8.46
CA SER A 439 -15.82 25.84 -8.52
C SER A 439 -16.28 25.24 -7.20
N LYS A 440 -15.41 24.50 -6.49
CA LYS A 440 -15.75 23.81 -5.24
C LYS A 440 -15.49 24.65 -3.98
N GLN A 441 -14.88 25.83 -4.13
CA GLN A 441 -14.49 26.70 -3.00
C GLN A 441 -13.67 25.96 -1.94
N LYS A 442 -12.85 24.99 -2.36
CA LYS A 442 -12.11 24.11 -1.45
C LYS A 442 -10.84 23.59 -2.11
N ARG A 443 -9.75 23.57 -1.33
CA ARG A 443 -8.51 22.88 -1.70
C ARG A 443 -8.70 21.37 -1.57
N ILE A 444 -8.39 20.63 -2.64
CA ILE A 444 -8.32 19.17 -2.60
C ILE A 444 -6.99 18.77 -1.97
N MET A 445 -7.06 18.09 -0.81
CA MET A 445 -5.90 17.54 -0.13
C MET A 445 -6.10 16.03 0.10
N PHE A 446 -5.05 15.27 -0.16
CA PHE A 446 -4.98 13.85 0.17
C PHE A 446 -3.90 13.62 1.22
N PRO A 447 -4.08 12.64 2.12
CA PRO A 447 -3.08 12.31 3.13
C PRO A 447 -1.79 11.82 2.49
N PHE A 448 -0.66 11.99 3.20
CA PHE A 448 0.62 11.48 2.72
C PHE A 448 0.59 9.95 2.62
N PRO A 449 0.98 9.40 1.47
CA PRO A 449 0.84 7.98 1.19
C PRO A 449 1.99 7.14 1.76
N GLN A 450 1.75 5.84 1.93
CA GLN A 450 2.86 4.89 2.10
C GLN A 450 3.54 4.65 0.73
N GLU A 451 4.79 5.10 0.60
CA GLU A 451 5.51 5.07 -0.69
C GLU A 451 6.01 3.66 -1.08
N SER A 452 6.30 2.80 -0.10
CA SER A 452 6.78 1.43 -0.35
C SER A 452 5.72 0.42 0.03
N THR A 453 4.96 -0.04 -0.97
CA THR A 453 3.99 -1.13 -0.81
C THR A 453 4.57 -2.44 -1.36
N LEU A 454 4.29 -3.57 -0.71
CA LEU A 454 4.72 -4.89 -1.22
C LEU A 454 3.78 -5.43 -2.31
N LEU A 455 2.88 -4.58 -2.83
CA LEU A 455 1.71 -4.98 -3.62
C LEU A 455 2.01 -5.20 -5.11
N THR A 456 3.22 -4.91 -5.56
CA THR A 456 3.69 -5.14 -6.94
C THR A 456 4.26 -6.54 -7.16
N LEU A 457 4.33 -7.35 -6.11
CA LEU A 457 4.96 -8.67 -6.12
C LEU A 457 3.92 -9.79 -6.21
N PRO A 458 4.22 -10.92 -6.89
CA PRO A 458 3.31 -12.05 -7.00
C PRO A 458 3.01 -12.61 -5.60
N THR A 459 1.73 -12.72 -5.27
CA THR A 459 1.27 -13.50 -4.12
C THR A 459 1.24 -14.95 -4.59
N SER A 460 1.97 -15.85 -3.95
CA SER A 460 1.97 -17.26 -4.36
C SER A 460 0.57 -17.84 -4.13
N ALA A 461 -0.10 -18.28 -5.20
CA ALA A 461 -1.43 -18.90 -5.14
C ALA A 461 -1.44 -20.20 -4.30
N SER A 462 -0.28 -20.85 -4.12
CA SER A 462 -0.13 -22.03 -3.25
C SER A 462 -0.30 -21.74 -1.75
N THR A 463 -0.54 -20.50 -1.35
CA THR A 463 -0.87 -20.13 0.05
C THR A 463 -2.39 -19.87 0.23
N LEU A 464 -3.17 -19.89 -0.85
CA LEU A 464 -4.62 -19.64 -0.84
C LEU A 464 -5.48 -20.90 -0.99
N GLU A 465 -4.94 -22.03 -1.45
CA GLU A 465 -5.73 -23.28 -1.58
C GLU A 465 -6.13 -23.91 -0.24
N SER A 466 -5.61 -23.43 0.90
CA SER A 466 -6.05 -23.84 2.23
C SER A 466 -7.10 -22.89 2.85
N ILE A 467 -7.66 -21.95 2.09
CA ILE A 467 -8.39 -20.79 2.67
C ILE A 467 -9.93 -20.92 2.67
N VAL A 468 -10.56 -21.92 2.02
CA VAL A 468 -12.00 -22.18 2.22
C VAL A 468 -12.34 -23.66 2.01
N PRO A 469 -12.79 -24.42 3.02
CA PRO A 469 -13.60 -25.60 2.78
C PRO A 469 -15.01 -25.13 2.38
N GLY A 470 -15.39 -25.38 1.13
CA GLY A 470 -16.77 -25.21 0.67
C GLY A 470 -17.05 -23.85 0.05
N LEU A 471 -16.75 -23.71 -1.23
CA LEU A 471 -17.53 -22.98 -2.24
C LEU A 471 -16.85 -23.25 -3.58
N SER A 472 -17.31 -24.29 -4.27
CA SER A 472 -16.92 -24.56 -5.66
C SER A 472 -17.29 -23.36 -6.53
N PRO A 473 -16.41 -22.87 -7.42
CA PRO A 473 -16.77 -21.80 -8.33
C PRO A 473 -17.74 -22.34 -9.38
N LEU A 474 -18.97 -21.83 -9.40
CA LEU A 474 -19.88 -21.98 -10.52
C LEU A 474 -19.17 -21.43 -11.77
N SER A 475 -19.02 -22.30 -12.76
CA SER A 475 -18.59 -21.94 -14.11
C SER A 475 -19.66 -21.05 -14.74
N THR A 476 -19.42 -19.73 -14.77
CA THR A 476 -20.19 -18.82 -15.62
C THR A 476 -19.69 -18.97 -17.06
N ARG A 477 -20.30 -19.91 -17.77
CA ARG A 477 -20.31 -20.00 -19.23
C ARG A 477 -20.81 -18.65 -19.76
N SER A 478 -19.92 -17.87 -20.37
CA SER A 478 -20.31 -16.70 -21.14
C SER A 478 -21.17 -17.15 -22.31
N GLU A 479 -22.44 -16.77 -22.27
CA GLU A 479 -23.33 -16.83 -23.41
C GLU A 479 -22.88 -15.78 -24.43
N ASN A 480 -22.38 -16.26 -25.57
CA ASN A 480 -22.17 -15.43 -26.75
C ASN A 480 -23.54 -15.03 -27.31
N ILE A 481 -23.83 -13.73 -27.23
CA ILE A 481 -24.84 -13.09 -28.07
C ILE A 481 -24.18 -12.89 -29.44
N THR A 482 -24.42 -13.82 -30.36
CA THR A 482 -24.14 -13.64 -31.78
C THR A 482 -25.43 -13.27 -32.50
N SER A 483 -25.35 -12.14 -33.18
CA SER A 483 -26.30 -11.56 -34.11
C SER A 483 -26.82 -12.57 -35.12
N GLU A 484 -28.13 -12.55 -35.34
CA GLU A 484 -28.81 -13.22 -36.43
C GLU A 484 -28.36 -12.64 -37.78
N ASP A 485 -27.85 -13.51 -38.66
CA ASP A 485 -27.95 -13.32 -40.11
C ASP A 485 -28.60 -14.57 -40.69
N SER A 486 -29.59 -14.30 -41.53
CA SER A 486 -30.48 -15.27 -42.17
C SER A 486 -29.82 -15.84 -43.43
N HIS A 487 -29.92 -17.15 -43.64
CA HIS A 487 -30.49 -17.79 -44.84
C HIS A 487 -29.99 -19.22 -45.10
N SER A 488 -30.98 -20.07 -45.39
CA SER A 488 -31.01 -21.24 -46.29
C SER A 488 -30.26 -22.54 -45.94
N SER A 489 -31.07 -23.52 -45.50
CA SER A 489 -31.38 -24.78 -46.19
C SER A 489 -30.25 -25.68 -46.70
N SER A 490 -30.14 -26.90 -46.17
CA SER A 490 -30.24 -28.17 -46.94
C SER A 490 -29.74 -29.41 -46.16
N ALA A 491 -30.68 -30.32 -45.89
CA ALA A 491 -30.66 -31.79 -46.06
C ALA A 491 -29.67 -32.74 -45.35
N GLY A 492 -30.27 -33.79 -44.76
CA GLY A 492 -29.77 -35.16 -44.61
C GLY A 492 -29.09 -35.49 -43.27
N SER A 493 -29.22 -36.63 -42.60
CA SER A 493 -30.12 -37.80 -42.55
C SER A 493 -29.44 -38.83 -41.63
N HIS A 494 -30.20 -39.76 -41.01
CA HIS A 494 -29.79 -40.95 -40.23
C HIS A 494 -29.40 -40.76 -38.75
N VAL A 495 -30.12 -41.24 -37.72
CA VAL A 495 -30.79 -42.52 -37.35
C VAL A 495 -29.89 -43.55 -36.66
N HIS A 496 -29.99 -43.62 -35.32
CA HIS A 496 -30.03 -44.81 -34.41
C HIS A 496 -29.88 -44.28 -32.96
N GLY A 497 -30.59 -44.69 -31.91
CA GLY A 497 -31.43 -45.85 -31.68
C GLY A 497 -30.94 -46.60 -30.42
N ASN A 498 -31.74 -46.52 -29.35
CA ASN A 498 -32.03 -47.52 -28.31
C ASN A 498 -31.53 -47.46 -26.85
N HIS A 499 -32.56 -47.64 -25.99
CA HIS A 499 -32.69 -48.26 -24.65
C HIS A 499 -31.99 -47.59 -23.44
N GLY A 500 -32.63 -47.28 -22.30
CA GLY A 500 -33.94 -47.62 -21.74
C GLY A 500 -33.80 -48.52 -20.50
N HIS A 501 -33.96 -47.99 -19.28
CA HIS A 501 -34.69 -48.67 -18.18
C HIS A 501 -34.94 -47.73 -16.99
N ARG A 502 -36.11 -47.95 -16.40
CA ARG A 502 -36.89 -47.19 -15.41
C ARG A 502 -36.78 -47.89 -14.04
N LEU A 503 -36.98 -47.18 -12.92
CA LEU A 503 -37.96 -47.48 -11.86
C LEU A 503 -37.80 -46.55 -10.64
N ASP A 504 -38.91 -45.90 -10.29
CA ASP A 504 -39.20 -45.16 -9.05
C ASP A 504 -39.43 -46.11 -7.86
N ILE A 505 -39.36 -45.59 -6.62
CA ILE A 505 -40.37 -45.77 -5.55
C ILE A 505 -40.10 -44.79 -4.38
N ASP A 506 -41.20 -44.16 -3.96
CA ASP A 506 -41.43 -43.19 -2.89
C ASP A 506 -41.49 -43.80 -1.47
N SER A 507 -41.32 -42.97 -0.43
CA SER A 507 -42.30 -42.76 0.68
C SER A 507 -41.70 -42.37 2.06
N THR A 508 -42.23 -41.25 2.60
CA THR A 508 -42.67 -40.97 4.01
C THR A 508 -41.69 -41.17 5.18
N GLY A 509 -41.46 -40.29 6.18
CA GLY A 509 -42.25 -39.21 6.78
C GLY A 509 -42.75 -39.61 8.19
N SER A 510 -42.21 -39.04 9.28
CA SER A 510 -42.98 -38.62 10.49
C SER A 510 -42.12 -37.93 11.57
N ILE A 511 -42.76 -36.97 12.23
CA ILE A 511 -42.38 -36.07 13.32
C ILE A 511 -42.86 -36.66 14.67
N VAL A 512 -42.23 -36.30 15.80
CA VAL A 512 -42.86 -36.26 17.14
C VAL A 512 -42.35 -35.04 17.93
N ASP A 513 -43.32 -34.20 18.33
CA ASP A 513 -43.24 -33.09 19.31
C ASP A 513 -43.27 -33.62 20.76
N ILE A 514 -42.63 -32.90 21.71
CA ILE A 514 -43.05 -32.85 23.11
C ILE A 514 -43.00 -31.41 23.62
N SER A 515 -44.05 -31.07 24.36
CA SER A 515 -44.63 -29.78 24.72
C SER A 515 -44.49 -29.43 26.21
N VAL A 516 -44.48 -28.12 26.56
CA VAL A 516 -45.28 -27.47 27.66
C VAL A 516 -44.74 -27.68 29.12
N THR A 517 -44.73 -26.77 30.11
CA THR A 517 -45.44 -25.51 30.50
C THR A 517 -44.63 -24.72 31.57
N GLU A 518 -45.06 -23.47 31.81
CA GLU A 518 -44.71 -22.54 32.91
C GLU A 518 -45.21 -22.95 34.31
N ASP A 519 -44.60 -22.39 35.37
CA ASP A 519 -45.23 -22.19 36.69
C ASP A 519 -44.68 -20.95 37.42
N ILE A 520 -45.51 -20.42 38.33
CA ILE A 520 -45.62 -19.05 38.83
C ILE A 520 -45.19 -18.91 40.33
N MET A 521 -44.87 -17.66 40.74
CA MET A 521 -44.96 -17.03 42.09
C MET A 521 -43.78 -17.02 43.09
N GLY A 522 -43.50 -15.80 43.61
CA GLY A 522 -42.86 -15.58 44.92
C GLY A 522 -42.09 -14.25 45.04
N SER A 523 -42.71 -13.23 45.65
CA SER A 523 -42.07 -12.00 46.13
C SER A 523 -41.42 -12.21 47.50
N ASP A 524 -40.21 -11.68 47.73
CA ASP A 524 -39.87 -10.92 48.95
C ASP A 524 -38.47 -10.28 48.87
N ASP A 525 -38.40 -9.09 49.47
CA ASP A 525 -37.26 -8.20 49.67
C ASP A 525 -36.12 -8.88 50.46
N LEU A 526 -34.85 -8.55 50.16
CA LEU A 526 -33.76 -8.38 51.14
C LEU A 526 -32.43 -8.05 50.43
N SER A 527 -31.96 -6.83 50.68
CA SER A 527 -30.64 -6.30 50.35
C SER A 527 -29.51 -7.05 51.07
N LEU A 528 -28.50 -7.54 50.34
CA LEU A 528 -27.16 -7.79 50.88
C LEU A 528 -26.07 -7.47 49.84
N ASN A 529 -25.21 -6.52 50.23
CA ASN A 529 -23.99 -6.13 49.55
C ASN A 529 -23.03 -7.32 49.40
N GLY A 530 -22.54 -7.56 48.18
CA GLY A 530 -21.42 -8.45 47.91
C GLY A 530 -20.56 -7.87 46.80
N SER A 531 -19.44 -7.24 47.17
CA SER A 531 -18.42 -6.80 46.21
C SER A 531 -17.77 -8.02 45.55
N SER A 532 -17.79 -8.11 44.23
CA SER A 532 -16.85 -8.95 43.49
C SER A 532 -16.34 -8.19 42.27
N ASP A 533 -15.06 -7.84 42.36
CA ASP A 533 -14.25 -7.25 41.32
C ASP A 533 -13.97 -8.36 40.29
N SER A 534 -14.69 -8.37 39.17
CA SER A 534 -14.50 -9.33 38.07
C SER A 534 -14.62 -8.59 36.73
N ASP A 535 -13.51 -8.03 36.27
CA ASP A 535 -13.38 -7.46 34.92
C ASP A 535 -13.27 -8.62 33.90
N VAL A 536 -14.39 -9.29 33.66
CA VAL A 536 -14.63 -10.14 32.49
C VAL A 536 -14.98 -9.21 31.33
N LEU A 537 -14.31 -9.35 30.17
CA LEU A 537 -14.72 -8.65 28.95
C LEU A 537 -16.03 -9.25 28.44
N ALA A 538 -17.14 -8.76 28.97
CA ALA A 538 -18.47 -9.04 28.46
C ALA A 538 -18.57 -8.51 27.01
N VAL A 539 -19.25 -9.27 26.14
CA VAL A 539 -19.69 -8.77 24.83
C VAL A 539 -21.15 -8.39 25.00
N ASP A 540 -21.49 -7.13 24.75
CA ASP A 540 -22.87 -6.65 24.83
C ASP A 540 -23.45 -6.50 23.42
N LEU A 541 -24.52 -7.22 23.14
CA LEU A 541 -25.31 -7.04 21.93
C LEU A 541 -26.23 -5.84 22.10
N LEU A 542 -26.12 -4.87 21.19
CA LEU A 542 -27.04 -3.75 21.07
C LEU A 542 -28.15 -4.13 20.09
N TYR A 543 -29.37 -3.68 20.36
CA TYR A 543 -30.51 -3.79 19.46
C TYR A 543 -30.96 -2.39 19.00
N PRO A 544 -31.57 -2.25 17.80
CA PRO A 544 -32.06 -0.95 17.33
C PRO A 544 -33.00 -0.31 18.35
N GLY A 545 -32.73 0.94 18.73
CA GLY A 545 -33.47 1.70 19.73
C GLY A 545 -33.04 1.48 21.19
N THR A 546 -32.08 0.60 21.45
CA THR A 546 -31.56 0.37 22.81
C THR A 546 -30.40 1.31 23.13
N SER A 547 -30.40 1.83 24.36
CA SER A 547 -29.32 2.66 24.90
C SER A 547 -28.78 2.03 26.19
N LEU A 548 -27.47 1.88 26.29
CA LEU A 548 -26.77 1.43 27.49
C LEU A 548 -25.91 2.56 28.04
N THR A 549 -26.07 2.87 29.32
CA THR A 549 -25.18 3.79 30.03
C THR A 549 -24.26 2.99 30.93
N LYS A 550 -22.96 3.10 30.71
CA LYS A 550 -21.94 2.40 31.49
C LYS A 550 -20.86 3.36 31.98
N GLN A 551 -20.19 2.96 33.05
CA GLN A 551 -19.01 3.64 33.55
C GLN A 551 -17.77 2.80 33.21
N MET A 552 -16.76 3.40 32.58
CA MET A 552 -15.48 2.73 32.31
C MET A 552 -14.33 3.41 33.03
N LYS A 553 -13.44 2.61 33.62
CA LYS A 553 -12.18 3.11 34.20
C LYS A 553 -11.10 3.27 33.13
N SER A 554 -11.01 2.33 32.18
CA SER A 554 -10.01 2.35 31.10
C SER A 554 -10.55 1.90 29.74
N MET A 555 -11.49 0.96 29.72
CA MET A 555 -11.98 0.33 28.49
C MET A 555 -13.43 -0.13 28.67
N SER A 556 -14.20 -0.10 27.59
CA SER A 556 -15.54 -0.67 27.54
C SER A 556 -15.56 -2.17 27.20
N PRO A 557 -16.66 -2.87 27.51
CA PRO A 557 -17.10 -4.06 26.78
C PRO A 557 -17.04 -3.88 25.26
N LEU A 558 -16.96 -4.98 24.51
CA LEU A 558 -17.13 -4.94 23.07
C LEU A 558 -18.64 -4.89 22.76
N TYR A 559 -19.06 -3.86 22.04
CA TYR A 559 -20.43 -3.69 21.60
C TYR A 559 -20.59 -4.18 20.16
N THR A 560 -21.67 -4.91 19.89
CA THR A 560 -22.01 -5.36 18.54
C THR A 560 -23.37 -4.79 18.13
N ALA A 561 -23.44 -4.13 16.97
CA ALA A 561 -24.65 -3.51 16.43
C ALA A 561 -24.70 -3.68 14.89
N GLY A 562 -25.34 -4.76 14.43
CA GLY A 562 -25.31 -5.14 13.01
C GLY A 562 -23.89 -5.51 12.58
N SER A 563 -23.38 -4.89 11.52
CA SER A 563 -21.99 -5.07 11.06
C SER A 563 -20.93 -4.32 11.88
N LEU A 564 -21.34 -3.48 12.84
CA LEU A 564 -20.43 -2.67 13.65
C LEU A 564 -20.01 -3.39 14.94
N GLU A 565 -18.70 -3.48 15.16
CA GLU A 565 -18.09 -3.81 16.44
C GLU A 565 -17.40 -2.57 17.02
N VAL A 566 -17.79 -2.14 18.22
CA VAL A 566 -17.29 -0.91 18.85
C VAL A 566 -16.73 -1.20 20.24
N GLN A 567 -15.49 -0.77 20.46
CA GLN A 567 -14.87 -0.74 21.79
C GLN A 567 -14.29 0.65 22.05
N ILE A 568 -14.54 1.16 23.24
CA ILE A 568 -14.13 2.50 23.67
C ILE A 568 -12.96 2.33 24.64
N GLU A 569 -11.88 3.07 24.40
CA GLU A 569 -10.70 3.10 25.25
C GLU A 569 -10.40 4.55 25.64
N CYS A 570 -10.00 4.77 26.90
CA CYS A 570 -9.62 6.10 27.40
C CYS A 570 -8.12 6.12 27.70
N ASP A 571 -7.38 7.09 27.13
CA ASP A 571 -5.95 7.27 27.44
C ASP A 571 -5.81 7.93 28.83
N GLY A 572 -5.18 7.23 29.77
CA GLY A 572 -5.01 7.67 31.15
C GLY A 572 -3.91 8.73 31.36
N ARG A 573 -3.21 9.15 30.30
CA ARG A 573 -2.02 10.03 30.41
C ARG A 573 -2.31 11.49 30.76
N SER A 574 -3.58 11.93 30.76
CA SER A 574 -3.96 13.32 31.11
C SER A 574 -4.59 13.47 32.51
N ARG A 575 -4.37 12.52 33.43
CA ARG A 575 -4.85 12.67 34.81
C ARG A 575 -3.98 13.66 35.58
N SER A 576 -4.45 14.90 35.69
CA SER A 576 -4.04 15.83 36.76
C SER A 576 -4.13 15.11 38.12
N ALA A 577 -3.15 15.35 38.99
CA ALA A 577 -3.02 14.71 40.30
C ALA A 577 -4.23 14.90 41.25
N ASN A 578 -5.22 15.71 40.87
CA ASN A 578 -6.42 16.01 41.66
C ASN A 578 -7.76 15.57 41.03
N ALA A 579 -7.78 14.71 39.99
CA ALA A 579 -9.04 14.19 39.46
C ALA A 579 -9.58 13.02 40.32
N PRO A 580 -10.86 13.00 40.71
CA PRO A 580 -11.43 11.93 41.53
C PRO A 580 -11.37 10.58 40.81
N ALA A 581 -11.25 9.49 41.56
CA ALA A 581 -11.12 8.09 41.09
C ALA A 581 -12.35 7.52 40.33
N ASN A 582 -13.25 8.39 39.84
CA ASN A 582 -14.49 8.01 39.19
C ASN A 582 -14.25 7.83 37.68
N GLY A 583 -14.55 6.64 37.16
CA GLY A 583 -14.43 6.32 35.73
C GLY A 583 -15.31 7.20 34.84
N LEU A 584 -14.97 7.27 33.55
CA LEU A 584 -15.70 8.00 32.52
C LEU A 584 -17.06 7.34 32.28
N VAL A 585 -18.14 8.11 32.42
CA VAL A 585 -19.51 7.63 32.15
C VAL A 585 -19.86 7.96 30.71
N TYR A 586 -20.34 6.96 29.97
CA TYR A 586 -20.79 7.13 28.59
C TYR A 586 -22.09 6.39 28.35
N THR A 587 -22.84 6.87 27.37
CA THR A 587 -24.02 6.20 26.83
C THR A 587 -23.71 5.79 25.39
N ILE A 588 -23.95 4.51 25.07
CA ILE A 588 -23.91 3.99 23.71
C ILE A 588 -25.32 3.55 23.31
N GLU A 589 -25.74 3.90 22.11
CA GLU A 589 -27.10 3.63 21.62
C GLU A 589 -27.08 3.30 20.15
N TRP A 590 -27.78 2.25 19.74
CA TRP A 590 -28.05 1.99 18.32
C TRP A 590 -29.33 2.72 17.93
N LEU A 591 -29.23 3.72 17.05
CA LEU A 591 -30.37 4.50 16.59
C LEU A 591 -31.25 3.73 15.61
N THR A 592 -32.58 3.87 15.74
CA THR A 592 -33.54 3.43 14.73
C THR A 592 -33.51 4.35 13.51
N ALA A 593 -33.96 3.86 12.35
CA ALA A 593 -34.02 4.65 11.11
C ALA A 593 -34.82 5.97 11.26
N GLU A 594 -35.84 5.97 12.13
CA GLU A 594 -36.64 7.16 12.45
C GLU A 594 -35.88 8.17 13.32
N ALA A 595 -35.08 7.68 14.28
CA ALA A 595 -34.24 8.51 15.14
C ALA A 595 -33.05 9.11 14.36
N VAL A 596 -32.52 8.40 13.36
CA VAL A 596 -31.49 8.92 12.43
C VAL A 596 -32.05 10.10 11.63
N LYS A 597 -33.23 9.96 11.00
CA LYS A 597 -33.88 11.06 10.25
C LYS A 597 -34.18 12.28 11.12
N LYS A 598 -34.58 12.09 12.39
CA LYS A 598 -34.77 13.20 13.35
C LYS A 598 -33.47 13.86 13.80
N SER A 599 -32.35 13.15 13.77
CA SER A 599 -31.05 13.66 14.21
C SER A 599 -30.23 14.29 13.08
N GLU A 600 -30.47 13.96 11.81
CA GLU A 600 -29.88 14.64 10.64
C GLU A 600 -30.12 16.17 10.64
N GLY A 601 -31.28 16.64 11.15
CA GLY A 601 -31.57 18.07 11.28
C GLY A 601 -30.86 18.80 12.43
N LYS A 602 -30.26 18.07 13.39
CA LYS A 602 -29.50 18.62 14.53
C LYS A 602 -28.01 18.30 14.48
N CYS A 603 -27.60 17.36 13.63
CA CYS A 603 -26.24 16.87 13.57
C CYS A 603 -25.39 17.79 12.69
N HIS A 604 -24.36 18.40 13.29
CA HIS A 604 -23.33 19.07 12.50
C HIS A 604 -22.56 17.98 11.73
N SER A 605 -22.42 18.11 10.41
CA SER A 605 -21.73 17.12 9.54
C SER A 605 -20.30 16.78 9.97
N ARG A 606 -19.73 17.52 10.95
CA ARG A 606 -18.45 17.23 11.57
C ARG A 606 -18.55 16.01 12.51
N CYS A 607 -19.61 15.83 13.28
CA CYS A 607 -19.69 14.85 14.37
C CYS A 607 -20.21 13.44 13.97
N VAL A 608 -20.21 13.14 12.66
CA VAL A 608 -20.56 11.82 12.09
C VAL A 608 -19.32 11.20 11.46
N ILE A 609 -19.01 9.97 11.86
CA ILE A 609 -17.94 9.15 11.28
C ILE A 609 -18.59 8.04 10.46
N ASP A 610 -18.45 8.12 9.14
CA ASP A 610 -18.78 7.03 8.24
C ASP A 610 -17.62 6.02 8.21
N VAL A 611 -17.84 4.85 8.80
CA VAL A 611 -16.84 3.79 8.96
C VAL A 611 -16.42 3.21 7.63
N GLU A 612 -17.29 3.17 6.63
CA GLU A 612 -16.95 2.64 5.31
C GLU A 612 -16.05 3.59 4.52
N SER A 613 -16.06 4.88 4.86
CA SER A 613 -15.17 5.89 4.30
C SER A 613 -13.79 5.93 4.98
N LEU A 614 -13.64 5.28 6.14
CA LEU A 614 -12.41 5.27 6.92
C LEU A 614 -11.38 4.29 6.33
N ASN A 615 -10.32 4.84 5.73
CA ASN A 615 -9.16 4.06 5.27
C ASN A 615 -8.08 3.86 6.36
N GLY A 616 -8.43 4.04 7.65
CA GLY A 616 -7.49 3.92 8.77
C GLY A 616 -7.93 4.70 10.01
N GLU A 617 -6.96 5.33 10.68
CA GLU A 617 -7.17 6.11 11.90
C GLU A 617 -7.62 7.53 11.56
N ALA A 618 -8.62 8.04 12.27
CA ALA A 618 -9.09 9.41 12.16
C ALA A 618 -9.15 10.05 13.54
N SER A 619 -8.63 11.27 13.65
CA SER A 619 -8.76 12.09 14.86
C SER A 619 -9.99 12.97 14.72
N HIS A 620 -10.85 12.98 15.74
CA HIS A 620 -12.07 13.77 15.77
C HIS A 620 -12.10 14.64 17.03
N ILE A 621 -12.35 15.95 16.85
CA ILE A 621 -12.56 16.87 17.96
C ILE A 621 -14.05 16.84 18.28
N MET A 622 -14.39 16.43 19.50
CA MET A 622 -15.79 16.34 19.92
C MET A 622 -16.46 17.73 19.91
N CYS A 623 -17.66 17.81 19.34
CA CYS A 623 -18.50 19.01 19.41
C CYS A 623 -18.92 19.29 20.87
N ASN A 624 -19.34 20.52 21.18
CA ASN A 624 -19.73 20.99 22.52
C ASN A 624 -20.77 20.11 23.27
N GLU A 625 -21.48 19.22 22.58
CA GLU A 625 -22.48 18.29 23.15
C GLU A 625 -21.89 16.94 23.60
N ASN A 626 -20.57 16.75 23.56
CA ASN A 626 -19.88 15.49 23.89
C ASN A 626 -20.53 14.25 23.27
N THR A 627 -21.04 14.40 22.04
CA THR A 627 -21.76 13.35 21.32
C THR A 627 -21.06 13.07 19.99
N LEU A 628 -20.89 11.78 19.67
CA LEU A 628 -20.28 11.26 18.45
C LEU A 628 -21.22 10.27 17.79
N TYR A 629 -21.36 10.35 16.47
CA TYR A 629 -22.14 9.40 15.68
C TYR A 629 -21.20 8.55 14.83
N ILE A 630 -21.40 7.24 14.83
CA ILE A 630 -20.63 6.26 14.04
C ILE A 630 -21.63 5.54 13.14
N ALA A 631 -21.42 5.58 11.83
CA ALA A 631 -22.36 5.05 10.85
C ALA A 631 -21.72 4.05 9.88
N THR A 632 -22.50 3.04 9.48
CA THR A 632 -22.30 2.14 8.34
C THR A 632 -23.55 2.15 7.46
N ARG A 633 -23.56 1.42 6.35
CA ARG A 633 -24.76 1.26 5.51
C ARG A 633 -25.98 0.72 6.27
N ASP A 634 -25.77 -0.08 7.31
CA ASP A 634 -26.81 -0.84 8.02
C ASP A 634 -27.07 -0.37 9.46
N SER A 635 -26.15 0.38 10.08
CA SER A 635 -26.23 0.75 11.50
C SER A 635 -25.74 2.16 11.78
N VAL A 636 -26.39 2.85 12.73
CA VAL A 636 -25.91 4.14 13.26
C VAL A 636 -25.87 4.07 14.78
N ILE A 637 -24.68 4.23 15.35
CA ILE A 637 -24.45 4.26 16.79
C ILE A 637 -24.23 5.70 17.24
N ARG A 638 -24.93 6.08 18.31
CA ARG A 638 -24.72 7.33 19.04
C ARG A 638 -23.93 7.05 20.31
N LEU A 639 -22.79 7.71 20.45
CA LEU A 639 -21.96 7.73 21.65
C LEU A 639 -22.06 9.08 22.32
N ARG A 640 -22.37 9.13 23.62
CA ARG A 640 -22.41 10.35 24.41
C ARG A 640 -21.55 10.20 25.66
N PHE A 641 -20.65 11.15 25.91
CA PHE A 641 -19.81 11.17 27.10
C PHE A 641 -20.35 12.16 28.12
N HIS A 642 -20.54 11.70 29.35
CA HIS A 642 -21.03 12.51 30.45
C HIS A 642 -19.84 13.02 31.27
N SER A 643 -19.44 14.27 31.04
CA SER A 643 -18.47 14.95 31.90
C SER A 643 -19.20 15.51 33.11
N LYS A 644 -18.68 15.26 34.33
CA LYS A 644 -19.11 16.06 35.49
C LYS A 644 -18.50 17.44 35.31
N ALA A 645 -19.35 18.47 35.33
CA ALA A 645 -18.99 19.87 35.12
C ALA A 645 -17.62 20.22 35.74
N GLY A 646 -16.66 20.58 34.89
CA GLY A 646 -15.32 20.99 35.30
C GLY A 646 -14.17 20.12 34.80
N CYS A 647 -14.09 19.85 33.49
CA CYS A 647 -12.84 19.53 32.80
C CYS A 647 -13.03 19.84 31.31
N VAL A 648 -12.45 20.96 30.87
CA VAL A 648 -12.26 21.32 29.46
C VAL A 648 -10.83 20.91 29.11
N GLU A 649 -10.70 19.90 28.25
CA GLU A 649 -9.79 19.81 27.09
C GLU A 649 -9.98 18.48 26.35
#